data_AF-Q1K1F0-F1
#
_entry.id   AF-Q1K1F0-F1
#
_cell.length_a   1.000
_cell.length_b   1.000
_cell.length_c   1.000
_cell.angle_alpha   90.00
_cell.angle_beta   90.00
_cell.angle_gamma   90.00
#
_symmetry.space_group_name_H-M   'P 1'
#
loop_
_entity.id
_entity.type
_entity.pdbx_description
1 polymer ?
#
loop_
_entity_poly.entity_id
_entity_poly.type
_entity_poly.pdbx_seq_one_letter_code
_entity_poly.pdbx_strand_id
1 'polypeptide(L)'
;MSLILRNVFRCVLIVCFSLLSACGGGGGGSASPSTSVDSTDLNRFPYGAEEVVTTTDVDGDGHWDTRTTVSYQYNDEMQVVEVQTITEYDVDADGAADSQDVVTETYQPSNLTATALLASKSALTALFDADSVGGWNRESPLGAPVQLAFESYELNENGFFYSVPNQRREQTYRYAADGTLVEYGVEEWEYSFPSEELSSHSVDTLRYTYDSAGYLVRYLYEQVDENGDGVCDSLTRLTKNYTYDALGNLTNYSTEDIQDTDGDGPVEAVVETESLVFVHTYEDNRLVETLATPSGGTAYSITYQYNAAGLLSVKEFSYDNYDVSADVDTVITLTYAYDDDGRLVYFLKNTSTDENEDGVVDVVETDDYEWSYDENGLLTRRLVEYSVNEEDAGGLQEHTESLDEYEYTAGLLSRYHDRYQMDTDLDGDMDRLDQETLINYRYENGYLSGFDVEGAGMYGSIFDVGSVPYQMTLSVDCNYQDGLLVSYDSFKEWYNPDNRDNPYDYNFLPLNEISHAAFTYDGEGHLIEYSTTFDDYANGIIDETEEFSFDYSLNGEVVVSSQLSNGDGVVESDLTLDFGASPSPVGSGPKDIYNMYTPVAISYPFIGAFHETDIDYETHYVSFEMLVPKLMSYQDLFEFDEQVPIIIVDGSFVNIGVFSLPSPWIYNSDRGLYDGNPIQIDPSMNR
;
A
#
# COMPACT_ATOMS: atom_id res chain seq x y z
N MET A 1 64.22 -10.47 18.48
CA MET A 1 65.63 -10.37 18.01
C MET A 1 66.06 -11.74 17.50
N SER A 2 66.30 -11.91 16.19
CA SER A 2 66.55 -13.18 15.46
C SER A 2 65.39 -14.21 15.52
N LEU A 3 64.66 -14.62 14.46
CA LEU A 3 64.81 -14.62 12.99
C LEU A 3 65.61 -15.83 12.44
N ILE A 4 65.12 -16.38 11.30
CA ILE A 4 65.70 -17.33 10.29
C ILE A 4 65.18 -18.79 10.35
N LEU A 5 64.91 -19.57 9.27
CA LEU A 5 64.33 -19.36 7.90
C LEU A 5 64.30 -20.72 7.11
N ARG A 6 63.74 -20.74 5.87
CA ARG A 6 63.93 -21.73 4.73
C ARG A 6 63.19 -23.08 4.77
N ASN A 7 62.70 -23.71 3.67
CA ASN A 7 62.52 -23.39 2.22
C ASN A 7 61.15 -24.02 1.78
N VAL A 8 60.41 -23.70 0.70
CA VAL A 8 60.62 -22.99 -0.60
C VAL A 8 61.30 -23.79 -1.74
N PHE A 9 60.54 -24.46 -2.62
CA PHE A 9 60.74 -24.52 -4.11
C PHE A 9 59.73 -25.42 -4.88
N ARG A 10 58.99 -24.88 -5.88
CA ARG A 10 59.02 -25.29 -7.32
C ARG A 10 57.91 -24.65 -8.17
N CYS A 11 58.32 -23.98 -9.25
CA CYS A 11 57.47 -23.65 -10.40
C CYS A 11 57.79 -24.59 -11.59
N VAL A 12 56.93 -24.63 -12.61
CA VAL A 12 57.25 -25.16 -13.95
C VAL A 12 56.77 -24.15 -14.99
N LEU A 13 57.52 -24.01 -16.09
CA LEU A 13 57.33 -23.07 -17.19
C LEU A 13 57.84 -23.71 -18.48
N ILE A 14 57.14 -23.48 -19.61
CA ILE A 14 57.57 -23.55 -21.03
C ILE A 14 56.26 -23.44 -21.87
N VAL A 15 56.06 -22.69 -22.96
CA VAL A 15 56.77 -21.72 -23.83
C VAL A 15 56.21 -21.96 -25.25
N CYS A 16 55.91 -20.90 -26.00
CA CYS A 16 55.18 -20.96 -27.27
C CYS A 16 56.00 -21.46 -28.48
N PHE A 17 55.31 -21.87 -29.55
CA PHE A 17 55.84 -21.86 -30.93
C PHE A 17 54.71 -21.61 -31.94
N SER A 18 55.02 -21.10 -33.13
CA SER A 18 54.04 -20.58 -34.10
C SER A 18 54.39 -20.89 -35.57
N LEU A 19 53.38 -20.74 -36.47
CA LEU A 19 53.42 -20.15 -37.84
C LEU A 19 52.60 -20.88 -38.95
N LEU A 20 51.52 -20.19 -39.39
CA LEU A 20 51.12 -19.89 -40.79
C LEU A 20 50.49 -20.93 -41.77
N SER A 21 49.56 -20.37 -42.58
CA SER A 21 49.08 -20.76 -43.94
C SER A 21 47.87 -21.72 -44.05
N ALA A 22 46.86 -21.50 -44.92
CA ALA A 22 46.53 -20.33 -45.77
C ALA A 22 45.08 -20.38 -46.38
N CYS A 23 44.56 -19.19 -46.73
CA CYS A 23 43.59 -18.84 -47.81
C CYS A 23 42.18 -19.49 -47.96
N GLY A 24 41.17 -18.59 -47.96
CA GLY A 24 39.76 -18.80 -48.35
C GLY A 24 38.87 -18.04 -47.34
N GLY A 25 38.11 -17.00 -47.63
CA GLY A 25 37.29 -16.73 -48.82
C GLY A 25 35.93 -17.41 -48.63
N GLY A 26 34.80 -16.73 -48.44
CA GLY A 26 34.53 -15.28 -48.39
C GLY A 26 33.05 -15.05 -48.69
N GLY A 27 32.34 -14.33 -47.82
CA GLY A 27 30.89 -14.10 -47.89
C GLY A 27 30.45 -13.35 -46.63
N GLY A 28 29.49 -12.43 -46.77
CA GLY A 28 29.02 -11.59 -45.67
C GLY A 28 27.77 -12.14 -45.02
N GLY A 29 27.64 -11.89 -43.72
CA GLY A 29 26.43 -12.00 -42.92
C GLY A 29 26.65 -11.15 -41.67
N SER A 30 25.64 -10.37 -41.28
CA SER A 30 25.63 -9.69 -39.98
C SER A 30 25.50 -10.74 -38.90
N ALA A 31 26.50 -10.81 -38.01
CA ALA A 31 26.39 -11.58 -36.78
C ALA A 31 26.00 -10.60 -35.67
N SER A 32 24.81 -10.78 -35.10
CA SER A 32 24.47 -10.19 -33.80
C SER A 32 25.47 -10.70 -32.76
N PRO A 33 25.87 -9.89 -31.77
CA PRO A 33 26.72 -10.35 -30.69
C PRO A 33 25.92 -11.32 -29.81
N SER A 34 26.14 -12.62 -29.97
CA SER A 34 25.57 -13.62 -29.04
C SER A 34 26.30 -13.52 -27.70
N THR A 35 25.65 -12.93 -26.71
CA THR A 35 26.02 -13.07 -25.30
C THR A 35 26.08 -14.56 -24.96
N SER A 36 27.20 -15.01 -24.39
CA SER A 36 27.41 -16.42 -24.03
C SER A 36 27.74 -16.51 -22.54
N VAL A 37 26.72 -16.47 -21.71
CA VAL A 37 26.81 -16.74 -20.27
C VAL A 37 26.91 -18.26 -20.07
N ASP A 38 27.94 -18.72 -19.36
CA ASP A 38 28.21 -20.15 -19.14
C ASP A 38 27.43 -20.64 -17.89
N SER A 39 26.10 -20.71 -18.02
CA SER A 39 25.10 -20.64 -16.93
C SER A 39 24.94 -21.87 -16.02
N THR A 40 25.95 -22.75 -15.90
CA THR A 40 25.70 -24.16 -15.55
C THR A 40 25.62 -24.57 -14.06
N ASP A 41 25.59 -23.67 -13.07
CA ASP A 41 25.67 -24.07 -11.64
C ASP A 41 24.85 -23.27 -10.59
N LEU A 42 23.96 -22.33 -10.99
CA LEU A 42 23.14 -21.51 -10.05
C LEU A 42 21.92 -22.24 -9.43
N ASN A 43 21.81 -23.56 -9.57
CA ASN A 43 20.56 -24.33 -9.33
C ASN A 43 20.31 -24.68 -7.84
N ARG A 44 20.47 -23.71 -6.91
CA ARG A 44 20.07 -23.79 -5.49
C ARG A 44 19.83 -22.40 -4.87
N PHE A 45 18.84 -22.31 -3.98
CA PHE A 45 18.88 -21.40 -2.81
C PHE A 45 20.32 -21.37 -2.26
N PRO A 46 20.91 -20.19 -1.95
CA PRO A 46 22.32 -19.89 -2.27
C PRO A 46 23.42 -20.56 -1.42
N TYR A 47 23.19 -21.78 -0.91
CA TYR A 47 24.17 -22.75 -0.38
C TYR A 47 25.35 -23.05 -1.34
N GLY A 48 26.27 -22.07 -1.46
CA GLY A 48 27.43 -22.09 -2.35
C GLY A 48 27.54 -20.91 -3.33
N ALA A 49 26.57 -19.97 -3.36
CA ALA A 49 26.67 -18.73 -4.11
C ALA A 49 27.07 -17.59 -3.15
N GLU A 50 28.20 -16.95 -3.44
CA GLU A 50 28.74 -15.82 -2.66
C GLU A 50 28.25 -14.47 -3.21
N GLU A 51 27.88 -14.41 -4.50
CA GLU A 51 27.58 -13.21 -5.29
C GLU A 51 26.62 -13.58 -6.46
N VAL A 52 25.66 -12.71 -6.76
CA VAL A 52 24.71 -12.76 -7.91
C VAL A 52 24.63 -11.35 -8.50
N VAL A 53 24.60 -11.21 -9.83
CA VAL A 53 24.52 -9.90 -10.52
C VAL A 53 23.41 -9.92 -11.57
N THR A 54 22.60 -8.87 -11.60
CA THR A 54 21.57 -8.59 -12.60
C THR A 54 21.82 -7.22 -13.24
N THR A 55 21.34 -7.02 -14.46
CA THR A 55 21.46 -5.74 -15.20
C THR A 55 20.22 -5.52 -16.06
N THR A 56 19.72 -4.29 -16.07
CA THR A 56 18.62 -3.84 -16.93
C THR A 56 19.17 -2.83 -17.95
N ASP A 57 18.66 -2.92 -19.18
CA ASP A 57 18.89 -2.04 -20.33
C ASP A 57 17.48 -1.66 -20.81
N VAL A 58 17.06 -0.42 -20.51
CA VAL A 58 15.68 0.08 -20.60
C VAL A 58 15.43 0.76 -21.94
N ASP A 59 16.38 1.57 -22.43
CA ASP A 59 16.26 2.27 -23.72
C ASP A 59 16.80 1.44 -24.90
N GLY A 60 17.57 0.39 -24.63
CA GLY A 60 18.08 -0.55 -25.62
C GLY A 60 19.32 -0.08 -26.40
N ASP A 61 20.03 0.96 -25.94
CA ASP A 61 21.25 1.45 -26.60
C ASP A 61 22.43 0.44 -26.50
N GLY A 62 22.38 -0.47 -25.51
CA GLY A 62 23.37 -1.51 -25.26
C GLY A 62 24.33 -1.22 -24.10
N HIS A 63 24.07 -0.17 -23.32
CA HIS A 63 24.63 0.07 -22.00
C HIS A 63 23.73 -0.58 -20.93
N TRP A 64 23.65 -0.04 -19.70
CA TRP A 64 22.82 -0.59 -18.63
C TRP A 64 22.37 0.57 -17.73
N ASP A 65 21.07 0.78 -17.53
CA ASP A 65 20.55 1.87 -16.68
C ASP A 65 20.63 1.52 -15.20
N THR A 66 20.57 0.21 -14.88
CA THR A 66 20.59 -0.28 -13.50
C THR A 66 21.29 -1.63 -13.40
N ARG A 67 22.18 -1.78 -12.40
CA ARG A 67 22.89 -3.01 -12.07
C ARG A 67 22.71 -3.34 -10.60
N THR A 68 22.15 -4.50 -10.28
CA THR A 68 22.04 -4.98 -8.90
C THR A 68 22.99 -6.14 -8.65
N THR A 69 23.75 -6.08 -7.56
CA THR A 69 24.67 -7.12 -7.10
C THR A 69 24.27 -7.57 -5.69
N VAL A 70 23.85 -8.83 -5.54
CA VAL A 70 23.46 -9.41 -4.24
C VAL A 70 24.53 -10.39 -3.77
N SER A 71 25.13 -10.12 -2.62
CA SER A 71 26.15 -10.94 -1.96
C SER A 71 25.65 -11.54 -0.66
N TYR A 72 26.14 -12.73 -0.29
CA TYR A 72 25.66 -13.49 0.86
C TYR A 72 26.80 -13.97 1.77
N GLN A 73 26.72 -13.70 3.08
CA GLN A 73 27.61 -14.31 4.07
C GLN A 73 26.91 -15.44 4.84
N TYR A 74 27.68 -16.48 5.20
CA TYR A 74 27.19 -17.69 5.89
C TYR A 74 27.96 -17.98 7.17
N ASN A 75 27.28 -18.56 8.17
CA ASN A 75 27.94 -19.11 9.36
C ASN A 75 28.50 -20.53 9.14
N ASP A 76 29.22 -21.06 10.15
CA ASP A 76 29.75 -22.45 10.18
C ASP A 76 28.67 -23.54 9.99
N GLU A 77 27.38 -23.19 10.14
CA GLU A 77 26.23 -24.07 10.02
C GLU A 77 25.47 -23.88 8.67
N MET A 78 26.06 -23.10 7.75
CA MET A 78 25.54 -22.75 6.42
C MET A 78 24.22 -21.96 6.42
N GLN A 79 23.92 -21.24 7.49
CA GLN A 79 22.81 -20.29 7.53
C GLN A 79 23.30 -18.91 7.08
N VAL A 80 22.47 -18.16 6.35
CA VAL A 80 22.76 -16.76 6.00
C VAL A 80 22.87 -15.94 7.30
N VAL A 81 23.90 -15.09 7.38
CA VAL A 81 24.09 -14.11 8.47
C VAL A 81 24.03 -12.68 7.98
N GLU A 82 24.29 -12.45 6.69
CA GLU A 82 24.34 -11.13 6.08
C GLU A 82 23.93 -11.27 4.61
N VAL A 83 23.11 -10.34 4.12
CA VAL A 83 22.82 -10.13 2.71
C VAL A 83 23.19 -8.70 2.38
N GLN A 84 24.01 -8.49 1.34
CA GLN A 84 24.36 -7.15 0.85
C GLN A 84 23.88 -7.01 -0.59
N THR A 85 22.97 -6.07 -0.83
CA THR A 85 22.46 -5.68 -2.15
C THR A 85 23.05 -4.33 -2.51
N ILE A 86 23.80 -4.27 -3.60
CA ILE A 86 24.33 -3.03 -4.18
C ILE A 86 23.53 -2.76 -5.45
N THR A 87 22.83 -1.63 -5.54
CA THR A 87 22.17 -1.18 -6.78
C THR A 87 22.91 0.04 -7.30
N GLU A 88 23.49 -0.07 -8.49
CA GLU A 88 24.11 1.02 -9.22
C GLU A 88 23.15 1.51 -10.30
N TYR A 89 23.09 2.82 -10.54
CA TYR A 89 22.28 3.45 -11.59
C TYR A 89 23.17 4.29 -12.50
N ASP A 90 22.87 4.32 -13.79
CA ASP A 90 23.60 5.03 -14.86
C ASP A 90 22.54 5.81 -15.66
N VAL A 91 22.52 7.14 -15.51
CA VAL A 91 21.36 7.98 -15.89
C VAL A 91 21.60 8.71 -17.21
N ASP A 92 22.84 8.73 -17.72
CA ASP A 92 23.16 9.20 -19.08
C ASP A 92 23.66 8.10 -20.05
N ALA A 93 23.59 6.83 -19.60
CA ALA A 93 23.94 5.62 -20.35
C ALA A 93 25.39 5.58 -20.87
N ASP A 94 26.34 6.21 -20.17
CA ASP A 94 27.78 6.18 -20.48
C ASP A 94 28.41 4.78 -20.28
N GLY A 95 27.77 3.94 -19.47
CA GLY A 95 28.24 2.62 -19.03
C GLY A 95 28.89 2.63 -17.64
N ALA A 96 28.72 3.73 -16.89
CA ALA A 96 29.29 3.98 -15.58
C ALA A 96 28.23 4.50 -14.60
N ALA A 97 28.30 4.08 -13.34
CA ALA A 97 27.30 4.41 -12.33
C ALA A 97 27.37 5.88 -11.89
N ASP A 98 26.28 6.63 -12.06
CA ASP A 98 26.03 7.98 -11.54
C ASP A 98 25.72 7.98 -10.03
N SER A 99 24.99 6.97 -9.58
CA SER A 99 24.65 6.74 -8.17
C SER A 99 24.74 5.27 -7.78
N GLN A 100 24.84 5.01 -6.49
CA GLN A 100 24.93 3.66 -5.91
C GLN A 100 24.23 3.61 -4.55
N ASP A 101 23.25 2.73 -4.42
CA ASP A 101 22.66 2.34 -3.14
C ASP A 101 23.30 1.04 -2.64
N VAL A 102 23.51 0.92 -1.33
CA VAL A 102 24.02 -0.27 -0.65
C VAL A 102 23.10 -0.61 0.52
N VAL A 103 22.37 -1.71 0.40
CA VAL A 103 21.52 -2.28 1.45
C VAL A 103 22.25 -3.47 2.08
N THR A 104 22.40 -3.50 3.40
CA THR A 104 23.02 -4.62 4.14
C THR A 104 22.12 -5.09 5.27
N GLU A 105 21.54 -6.29 5.12
CA GLU A 105 20.69 -6.95 6.11
C GLU A 105 21.52 -7.93 6.96
N THR A 106 21.63 -7.73 8.28
CA THR A 106 22.25 -8.69 9.20
C THR A 106 21.18 -9.52 9.90
N TYR A 107 21.33 -10.85 9.89
CA TYR A 107 20.38 -11.82 10.46
C TYR A 107 20.92 -12.52 11.70
N GLN A 108 20.05 -12.83 12.67
CA GLN A 108 20.42 -13.71 13.81
C GLN A 108 19.93 -15.15 13.55
N PRO A 109 20.80 -16.13 13.22
CA PRO A 109 20.40 -17.47 12.75
C PRO A 109 19.81 -18.42 13.82
N SER A 110 19.29 -17.87 14.90
CA SER A 110 18.67 -18.59 16.01
C SER A 110 17.34 -19.23 15.62
N ASN A 111 16.82 -20.13 16.48
CA ASN A 111 15.50 -20.79 16.31
C ASN A 111 14.29 -19.82 16.46
N LEU A 112 14.47 -18.52 16.27
CA LEU A 112 13.41 -17.52 16.28
C LEU A 112 12.68 -17.57 14.93
N THR A 113 11.64 -18.38 14.86
CA THR A 113 10.74 -18.44 13.70
C THR A 113 10.02 -17.10 13.53
N ALA A 114 10.03 -16.55 12.32
CA ALA A 114 9.49 -15.22 11.99
C ALA A 114 8.01 -15.01 12.37
N THR A 115 7.26 -16.08 12.64
CA THR A 115 5.91 -16.07 13.23
C THR A 115 5.79 -15.21 14.50
N ALA A 116 6.89 -15.00 15.25
CA ALA A 116 6.91 -14.11 16.41
C ALA A 116 6.81 -12.61 16.04
N LEU A 117 7.21 -12.21 14.83
CA LEU A 117 7.13 -10.81 14.38
C LEU A 117 5.69 -10.40 14.01
N LEU A 118 4.80 -11.33 13.64
CA LEU A 118 3.42 -11.00 13.25
C LEU A 118 2.63 -10.34 14.39
N ALA A 119 2.91 -10.68 15.65
CA ALA A 119 2.27 -10.04 16.81
C ALA A 119 2.76 -8.60 17.07
N SER A 120 3.93 -8.23 16.53
CA SER A 120 4.42 -6.84 16.48
C SER A 120 4.11 -6.11 15.18
N LYS A 121 3.67 -6.82 14.11
CA LYS A 121 3.49 -6.24 12.77
C LYS A 121 2.42 -5.15 12.76
N SER A 122 1.24 -5.41 13.32
CA SER A 122 0.17 -4.39 13.43
C SER A 122 0.54 -3.18 14.31
N ALA A 123 1.46 -3.36 15.28
CA ALA A 123 1.98 -2.26 16.10
C ALA A 123 3.07 -1.43 15.40
N LEU A 124 3.62 -1.91 14.27
CA LEU A 124 4.58 -1.19 13.43
C LEU A 124 3.87 -0.55 12.23
N THR A 125 2.97 -1.27 11.55
CA THR A 125 2.22 -0.76 10.39
C THR A 125 1.36 0.47 10.73
N ALA A 126 0.89 0.61 11.99
CA ALA A 126 0.15 1.79 12.45
C ALA A 126 1.03 2.98 12.91
N LEU A 127 2.36 2.92 12.69
CA LEU A 127 3.32 3.95 13.12
C LEU A 127 4.25 4.47 11.99
N PHE A 128 4.13 3.94 10.77
CA PHE A 128 4.87 4.43 9.61
C PHE A 128 3.90 4.80 8.50
N ASP A 129 4.09 5.97 7.92
CA ASP A 129 3.53 6.34 6.62
C ASP A 129 4.06 5.34 5.58
N ALA A 130 3.14 4.63 4.91
CA ALA A 130 3.45 3.51 4.03
C ALA A 130 4.31 3.92 2.83
N ASP A 131 4.17 5.17 2.38
CA ASP A 131 4.87 5.71 1.23
C ASP A 131 6.28 6.21 1.59
N SER A 132 6.54 6.47 2.88
CA SER A 132 7.81 7.03 3.37
C SER A 132 8.96 6.02 3.51
N VAL A 133 8.67 4.72 3.57
CA VAL A 133 9.66 3.64 3.73
C VAL A 133 9.33 2.47 2.78
N GLY A 134 9.45 2.75 1.48
CA GLY A 134 8.93 1.92 0.39
C GLY A 134 9.11 0.41 0.54
N GLY A 135 7.99 -0.30 0.76
CA GLY A 135 7.85 -1.73 0.47
C GLY A 135 8.55 -2.75 1.39
N TRP A 136 9.33 -2.37 2.39
CA TRP A 136 10.15 -3.31 3.21
C TRP A 136 9.37 -4.18 4.23
N ASN A 137 8.09 -4.48 3.97
CA ASN A 137 7.19 -5.30 4.80
C ASN A 137 7.37 -6.82 4.64
N ARG A 138 8.57 -7.29 4.28
CA ARG A 138 8.84 -8.69 3.88
C ARG A 138 9.00 -9.64 5.07
N GLU A 139 8.28 -10.76 5.04
CA GLU A 139 8.56 -11.91 5.91
C GLU A 139 9.82 -12.63 5.40
N SER A 140 10.99 -12.23 5.89
CA SER A 140 12.25 -12.84 5.42
C SER A 140 12.32 -14.33 5.79
N PRO A 141 12.51 -15.23 4.80
CA PRO A 141 12.66 -16.66 5.06
C PRO A 141 14.02 -17.00 5.70
N LEU A 142 14.93 -16.02 5.81
CA LEU A 142 16.29 -16.18 6.35
C LEU A 142 16.33 -16.11 7.88
N GLY A 143 15.32 -15.52 8.52
CA GLY A 143 15.17 -15.42 9.97
C GLY A 143 14.76 -14.02 10.42
N ALA A 144 14.91 -13.73 11.71
CA ALA A 144 14.72 -12.38 12.23
C ALA A 144 15.94 -11.49 11.88
N PRO A 145 15.74 -10.34 11.19
CA PRO A 145 16.80 -9.36 10.98
C PRO A 145 17.16 -8.70 12.31
N VAL A 146 18.43 -8.39 12.54
CA VAL A 146 18.90 -7.65 13.73
C VAL A 146 19.53 -6.30 13.38
N GLN A 147 19.84 -6.08 12.11
CA GLN A 147 20.34 -4.82 11.56
C GLN A 147 19.91 -4.72 10.09
N LEU A 148 19.58 -3.51 9.65
CA LEU A 148 19.42 -3.14 8.25
C LEU A 148 20.16 -1.82 8.06
N ALA A 149 21.22 -1.80 7.26
CA ALA A 149 21.92 -0.58 6.88
C ALA A 149 21.59 -0.24 5.41
N PHE A 150 21.31 1.03 5.14
CA PHE A 150 21.20 1.63 3.81
C PHE A 150 22.24 2.74 3.71
N GLU A 151 23.01 2.77 2.63
CA GLU A 151 23.99 3.81 2.31
C GLU A 151 23.84 4.17 0.81
N SER A 152 23.49 5.41 0.49
CA SER A 152 23.39 5.90 -0.90
C SER A 152 24.57 6.80 -1.26
N TYR A 153 25.04 6.80 -2.51
CA TYR A 153 26.26 7.46 -2.95
C TYR A 153 26.08 8.18 -4.30
N GLU A 154 26.63 9.39 -4.42
CA GLU A 154 26.68 10.19 -5.65
C GLU A 154 28.09 10.26 -6.24
N LEU A 155 28.20 10.45 -7.57
CA LEU A 155 29.46 10.83 -8.22
C LEU A 155 29.89 12.29 -7.90
N ASN A 156 31.20 12.51 -7.78
CA ASN A 156 31.82 13.84 -7.84
C ASN A 156 32.22 14.23 -9.28
N GLU A 157 32.57 15.50 -9.50
CA GLU A 157 32.94 16.13 -10.80
C GLU A 157 34.02 15.39 -11.65
N ASN A 158 34.67 14.34 -11.11
CA ASN A 158 35.73 13.58 -11.76
C ASN A 158 35.34 12.14 -12.16
N GLY A 159 34.09 11.73 -11.96
CA GLY A 159 33.64 10.35 -12.25
C GLY A 159 34.09 9.32 -11.21
N PHE A 160 33.97 9.66 -9.93
CA PHE A 160 34.15 8.74 -8.81
C PHE A 160 33.12 9.04 -7.72
N PHE A 161 32.63 8.03 -7.00
CA PHE A 161 31.81 8.25 -5.80
C PHE A 161 32.55 9.11 -4.75
N TYR A 162 31.80 9.84 -3.93
CA TYR A 162 32.33 10.50 -2.73
C TYR A 162 32.81 9.47 -1.68
N SER A 163 33.58 9.92 -0.69
CA SER A 163 34.17 9.01 0.32
C SER A 163 33.27 8.73 1.53
N VAL A 164 32.11 9.40 1.58
CA VAL A 164 30.97 9.16 2.46
C VAL A 164 29.70 9.02 1.61
N PRO A 165 28.69 8.26 2.07
CA PRO A 165 27.37 8.26 1.44
C PRO A 165 26.71 9.64 1.55
N ASN A 166 25.68 9.92 0.74
CA ASN A 166 24.88 11.13 0.87
C ASN A 166 23.82 11.00 1.97
N GLN A 167 23.18 9.84 2.05
CA GLN A 167 22.31 9.42 3.13
C GLN A 167 22.76 8.05 3.62
N ARG A 168 22.82 7.89 4.95
CA ARG A 168 22.91 6.57 5.59
C ARG A 168 21.77 6.42 6.59
N ARG A 169 21.21 5.21 6.66
CA ARG A 169 20.20 4.81 7.63
C ARG A 169 20.56 3.45 8.20
N GLU A 170 20.66 3.32 9.52
CA GLU A 170 20.92 2.05 10.21
C GLU A 170 19.78 1.74 11.17
N GLN A 171 18.93 0.78 10.79
CA GLN A 171 17.90 0.22 11.65
C GLN A 171 18.46 -0.96 12.43
N THR A 172 18.08 -1.11 13.69
CA THR A 172 18.51 -2.20 14.58
C THR A 172 17.33 -2.82 15.31
N TYR A 173 17.34 -4.15 15.48
CA TYR A 173 16.25 -4.88 16.12
C TYR A 173 16.78 -5.79 17.23
N ARG A 174 16.14 -5.76 18.40
CA ARG A 174 16.44 -6.65 19.52
C ARG A 174 15.18 -7.40 19.95
N TYR A 175 15.29 -8.73 20.03
CA TYR A 175 14.22 -9.62 20.42
C TYR A 175 14.42 -10.22 21.82
N ALA A 176 13.32 -10.60 22.46
CA ALA A 176 13.27 -11.48 23.61
C ALA A 176 13.59 -12.94 23.21
N ALA A 177 13.77 -13.81 24.20
CA ALA A 177 14.17 -15.21 23.98
C ALA A 177 13.07 -16.11 23.35
N ASP A 178 11.86 -15.56 23.18
CA ASP A 178 10.71 -16.16 22.49
C ASP A 178 10.49 -15.58 21.08
N GLY A 179 11.22 -14.52 20.70
CA GLY A 179 11.11 -13.84 19.41
C GLY A 179 10.30 -12.54 19.42
N THR A 180 9.74 -12.14 20.57
CA THR A 180 9.02 -10.85 20.69
C THR A 180 10.00 -9.68 20.51
N LEU A 181 9.71 -8.71 19.65
CA LEU A 181 10.51 -7.48 19.51
C LEU A 181 10.47 -6.68 20.82
N VAL A 182 11.61 -6.26 21.37
CA VAL A 182 11.69 -5.48 22.64
C VAL A 182 12.39 -4.13 22.50
N GLU A 183 13.13 -3.91 21.41
CA GLU A 183 13.72 -2.62 21.06
C GLU A 183 13.96 -2.58 19.55
N TYR A 184 13.66 -1.44 18.96
CA TYR A 184 13.93 -1.06 17.58
C TYR A 184 14.59 0.32 17.62
N GLY A 185 15.76 0.46 16.99
CA GLY A 185 16.47 1.73 16.88
C GLY A 185 16.63 2.11 15.42
N VAL A 186 16.65 3.41 15.14
CA VAL A 186 17.00 3.96 13.84
C VAL A 186 18.05 5.03 14.05
N GLU A 187 19.14 4.97 13.28
CA GLU A 187 20.18 5.99 13.27
C GLU A 187 20.36 6.47 11.83
N GLU A 188 20.09 7.75 11.58
CA GLU A 188 20.12 8.36 10.24
C GLU A 188 21.18 9.45 10.17
N TRP A 189 21.90 9.55 9.04
CA TRP A 189 22.93 10.55 8.80
C TRP A 189 22.76 11.11 7.37
N GLU A 190 22.73 12.43 7.22
CA GLU A 190 22.78 13.09 5.90
C GLU A 190 24.03 13.95 5.77
N TYR A 191 24.70 13.87 4.63
CA TYR A 191 25.91 14.61 4.31
C TYR A 191 25.65 15.65 3.22
N SER A 192 26.26 16.83 3.33
CA SER A 192 26.10 17.91 2.37
C SER A 192 27.18 17.87 1.28
N PHE A 193 26.78 17.86 0.01
CA PHE A 193 27.70 17.87 -1.14
C PHE A 193 27.89 19.28 -1.74
N PRO A 194 29.09 19.58 -2.28
CA PRO A 194 30.27 18.72 -2.41
C PRO A 194 31.23 18.80 -1.20
N SER A 195 30.72 19.08 0.00
CA SER A 195 31.53 19.31 1.21
C SER A 195 31.99 18.05 1.93
N GLU A 196 31.25 16.94 1.85
CA GLU A 196 31.43 15.74 2.69
C GLU A 196 31.37 16.06 4.20
N GLU A 197 30.65 17.13 4.56
CA GLU A 197 30.36 17.54 5.94
C GLU A 197 28.96 17.03 6.34
N LEU A 198 28.82 16.48 7.54
CA LEU A 198 27.54 16.03 8.11
C LEU A 198 26.61 17.24 8.27
N SER A 199 25.36 17.11 7.82
CA SER A 199 24.32 18.15 7.89
C SER A 199 23.20 17.83 8.87
N SER A 200 22.92 16.55 9.09
CA SER A 200 21.97 16.05 10.09
C SER A 200 22.41 14.67 10.57
N HIS A 201 22.04 14.34 11.82
CA HIS A 201 22.15 12.99 12.37
C HIS A 201 21.10 12.85 13.48
N SER A 202 20.20 11.88 13.34
CA SER A 202 19.18 11.56 14.33
C SER A 202 19.35 10.14 14.89
N VAL A 203 18.98 9.96 16.16
CA VAL A 203 18.95 8.65 16.83
C VAL A 203 17.58 8.43 17.47
N ASP A 204 16.73 7.63 16.82
CA ASP A 204 15.45 7.19 17.36
C ASP A 204 15.59 5.82 18.06
N THR A 205 14.88 5.62 19.16
CA THR A 205 14.80 4.31 19.83
C THR A 205 13.43 4.05 20.42
N LEU A 206 12.73 3.07 19.84
CA LEU A 206 11.46 2.53 20.29
C LEU A 206 11.73 1.31 21.17
N ARG A 207 11.14 1.25 22.38
CA ARG A 207 11.26 0.12 23.31
C ARG A 207 9.90 -0.39 23.75
N TYR A 208 9.77 -1.72 23.71
CA TYR A 208 8.53 -2.44 23.97
C TYR A 208 8.71 -3.32 25.21
N THR A 209 7.77 -3.20 26.16
CA THR A 209 7.71 -4.03 27.37
C THR A 209 6.40 -4.79 27.39
N TYR A 210 6.48 -6.11 27.56
CA TYR A 210 5.32 -7.00 27.60
C TYR A 210 5.13 -7.61 28.98
N ASP A 211 3.91 -8.03 29.28
CA ASP A 211 3.61 -8.80 30.49
C ASP A 211 3.90 -10.31 30.31
N SER A 212 3.50 -11.12 31.29
CA SER A 212 3.69 -12.59 31.24
C SER A 212 2.68 -13.35 30.37
N ALA A 213 1.69 -12.67 29.79
CA ALA A 213 0.74 -13.23 28.83
C ALA A 213 1.09 -12.85 27.38
N GLY A 214 1.89 -11.81 27.17
CA GLY A 214 2.32 -11.31 25.86
C GLY A 214 1.67 -9.98 25.46
N TYR A 215 0.96 -9.31 26.38
CA TYR A 215 0.35 -8.00 26.11
C TYR A 215 1.36 -6.86 26.31
N LEU A 216 1.38 -5.87 25.40
CA LEU A 216 2.26 -4.71 25.43
C LEU A 216 1.86 -3.78 26.58
N VAL A 217 2.62 -3.75 27.68
CA VAL A 217 2.32 -2.88 28.84
C VAL A 217 3.04 -1.53 28.82
N ARG A 218 4.09 -1.37 28.00
CA ARG A 218 4.75 -0.07 27.79
C ARG A 218 5.41 0.02 26.42
N TYR A 219 5.14 1.14 25.76
CA TYR A 219 5.87 1.70 24.63
C TYR A 219 6.67 2.92 25.11
N LEU A 220 7.90 3.06 24.62
CA LEU A 220 8.79 4.19 24.91
C LEU A 220 9.52 4.55 23.62
N TYR A 221 9.23 5.71 23.07
CA TYR A 221 10.02 6.36 22.02
C TYR A 221 10.96 7.38 22.68
N GLU A 222 12.20 7.41 22.22
CA GLU A 222 13.21 8.43 22.55
C GLU A 222 13.91 8.84 21.25
N GLN A 223 13.94 10.13 20.96
CA GLN A 223 14.70 10.75 19.87
C GLN A 223 15.84 11.60 20.47
N VAL A 224 17.03 11.55 19.88
CA VAL A 224 18.25 12.18 20.41
C VAL A 224 19.13 12.70 19.27
N ASP A 225 19.48 14.00 19.34
CA ASP A 225 20.27 14.73 18.33
C ASP A 225 19.51 14.92 16.99
N GLU A 226 19.74 16.04 16.31
CA GLU A 226 19.19 16.31 14.97
C GLU A 226 20.30 16.80 14.02
N ASN A 227 21.23 17.65 14.50
CA ASN A 227 22.30 18.22 13.68
C ASN A 227 23.59 17.38 13.67
N GLY A 228 23.81 16.51 14.66
CA GLY A 228 24.97 15.61 14.73
C GLY A 228 26.26 16.19 15.30
N ASP A 229 26.26 17.39 15.91
CA ASP A 229 27.45 17.93 16.59
C ASP A 229 27.77 17.23 17.94
N GLY A 230 26.87 16.36 18.40
CA GLY A 230 26.97 15.61 19.65
C GLY A 230 26.33 16.32 20.85
N VAL A 231 25.45 17.29 20.59
CA VAL A 231 24.55 17.94 21.55
C VAL A 231 23.11 17.69 21.10
N CYS A 232 22.27 17.24 22.02
CA CYS A 232 20.87 16.94 21.76
C CYS A 232 20.08 18.23 21.47
N ASP A 233 19.84 18.57 20.20
CA ASP A 233 19.03 19.74 19.79
C ASP A 233 17.60 19.67 20.34
N SER A 234 16.99 18.50 20.23
CA SER A 234 15.68 18.16 20.77
C SER A 234 15.76 16.79 21.45
N LEU A 235 15.09 16.64 22.60
CA LEU A 235 14.87 15.34 23.24
C LEU A 235 13.37 15.12 23.35
N THR A 236 12.80 14.43 22.37
CA THR A 236 11.42 13.95 22.43
C THR A 236 11.39 12.58 23.10
N ARG A 237 10.70 12.47 24.24
CA ARG A 237 10.42 11.19 24.91
C ARG A 237 8.91 11.01 25.10
N LEU A 238 8.34 10.19 24.23
CA LEU A 238 6.94 9.75 24.29
C LEU A 238 6.84 8.38 24.97
N THR A 239 6.26 8.33 26.17
CA THR A 239 5.93 7.06 26.85
C THR A 239 4.43 6.78 26.79
N LYS A 240 4.03 5.65 26.19
CA LYS A 240 2.65 5.14 26.29
C LYS A 240 2.64 3.92 27.23
N ASN A 241 1.78 3.92 28.24
CA ASN A 241 1.62 2.81 29.20
C ASN A 241 0.22 2.19 29.06
N TYR A 242 0.15 0.86 29.21
CA TYR A 242 -1.07 0.07 29.05
C TYR A 242 -1.24 -0.90 30.22
N THR A 243 -2.46 -1.13 30.70
CA THR A 243 -2.76 -2.22 31.63
C THR A 243 -3.98 -3.01 31.18
N TYR A 244 -4.00 -4.31 31.45
CA TYR A 244 -5.06 -5.23 31.01
C TYR A 244 -5.71 -5.94 32.20
N ASP A 245 -6.96 -6.36 32.04
CA ASP A 245 -7.63 -7.22 33.02
C ASP A 245 -7.26 -8.71 32.86
N ALA A 246 -7.90 -9.57 33.65
CA ALA A 246 -7.63 -11.01 33.65
C ALA A 246 -8.19 -11.78 32.42
N LEU A 247 -8.88 -11.09 31.50
CA LEU A 247 -9.36 -11.63 30.23
C LEU A 247 -8.57 -11.09 29.03
N GLY A 248 -7.76 -10.04 29.22
CA GLY A 248 -6.93 -9.42 28.20
C GLY A 248 -7.44 -8.08 27.68
N ASN A 249 -8.53 -7.54 28.25
CA ASN A 249 -9.11 -6.27 27.80
C ASN A 249 -8.39 -5.07 28.45
N LEU A 250 -8.20 -4.00 27.68
CA LEU A 250 -7.43 -2.81 28.07
C LEU A 250 -8.19 -2.00 29.12
N THR A 251 -7.62 -1.90 30.34
CA THR A 251 -8.20 -1.19 31.50
C THR A 251 -7.64 0.22 31.73
N ASN A 252 -6.47 0.53 31.20
CA ASN A 252 -5.88 1.87 31.26
C ASN A 252 -4.94 2.08 30.08
N TYR A 253 -5.06 3.23 29.43
CA TYR A 253 -4.07 3.83 28.53
C TYR A 253 -3.56 5.13 29.16
N SER A 254 -2.29 5.46 28.96
CA SER A 254 -1.77 6.79 29.32
C SER A 254 -0.54 7.19 28.51
N THR A 255 -0.58 8.40 27.95
CA THR A 255 0.52 9.08 27.26
C THR A 255 1.24 10.00 28.26
N GLU A 256 2.57 9.99 28.26
CA GLU A 256 3.43 11.01 28.89
C GLU A 256 4.40 11.49 27.80
N ASP A 257 4.26 12.74 27.36
CA ASP A 257 5.19 13.35 26.40
C ASP A 257 6.06 14.42 27.05
N ILE A 258 7.33 14.42 26.68
CA ILE A 258 8.42 15.13 27.32
C ILE A 258 9.32 15.67 26.23
N GLN A 259 9.49 16.99 26.18
CA GLN A 259 10.28 17.68 25.16
C GLN A 259 11.31 18.61 25.84
N ASP A 260 12.57 18.48 25.42
CA ASP A 260 13.62 19.50 25.55
C ASP A 260 13.58 20.30 24.23
N THR A 261 13.32 21.61 24.30
CA THR A 261 12.96 22.45 23.13
C THR A 261 13.94 23.61 22.89
N ASP A 262 14.89 23.85 23.81
CA ASP A 262 15.98 24.81 23.58
C ASP A 262 17.39 24.21 23.52
N GLY A 263 17.52 22.88 23.66
CA GLY A 263 18.78 22.14 23.45
C GLY A 263 19.83 22.39 24.54
N ASP A 264 19.45 23.03 25.66
CA ASP A 264 20.28 23.22 26.84
C ASP A 264 20.60 21.86 27.51
N GLY A 265 19.73 20.85 27.30
CA GLY A 265 19.91 19.44 27.63
C GLY A 265 19.28 18.88 28.92
N PRO A 266 18.59 19.65 29.80
CA PRO A 266 17.96 19.13 31.01
C PRO A 266 16.42 19.23 31.04
N VAL A 267 15.71 19.07 29.92
CA VAL A 267 14.26 18.78 29.84
C VAL A 267 13.37 19.77 30.62
N GLU A 268 12.94 20.82 29.94
CA GLU A 268 12.24 21.96 30.53
C GLU A 268 10.80 21.62 30.97
N ALA A 269 10.12 20.70 30.29
CA ALA A 269 8.72 20.37 30.53
C ALA A 269 8.35 18.89 30.26
N VAL A 270 7.39 18.40 31.06
CA VAL A 270 6.41 17.43 30.58
C VAL A 270 5.36 18.26 29.84
N VAL A 271 5.15 17.99 28.55
CA VAL A 271 4.28 18.80 27.68
C VAL A 271 2.83 18.37 27.85
N GLU A 272 2.59 17.06 27.77
CA GLU A 272 1.26 16.46 27.74
C GLU A 272 1.19 15.27 28.70
N THR A 273 0.02 15.02 29.29
CA THR A 273 -0.24 13.75 30.01
C THR A 273 -1.71 13.37 29.87
N GLU A 274 -1.98 12.57 28.84
CA GLU A 274 -3.29 11.95 28.63
C GLU A 274 -3.41 10.65 29.41
N SER A 275 -4.62 10.30 29.84
CA SER A 275 -4.94 8.94 30.24
C SER A 275 -6.42 8.61 30.03
N LEU A 276 -6.69 7.41 29.51
CA LEU A 276 -8.03 6.85 29.41
C LEU A 276 -8.13 5.66 30.36
N VAL A 277 -9.06 5.72 31.30
CA VAL A 277 -9.41 4.60 32.19
C VAL A 277 -10.62 3.89 31.62
N PHE A 278 -10.51 2.58 31.40
CA PHE A 278 -11.60 1.75 30.88
C PHE A 278 -12.16 0.86 31.99
N VAL A 279 -13.48 0.85 32.13
CA VAL A 279 -14.22 0.00 33.07
C VAL A 279 -15.10 -0.96 32.29
N HIS A 280 -14.74 -2.24 32.32
CA HIS A 280 -15.48 -3.31 31.65
C HIS A 280 -16.50 -3.96 32.59
N THR A 281 -17.75 -4.05 32.16
CA THR A 281 -18.79 -4.86 32.81
C THR A 281 -18.99 -6.16 32.03
N TYR A 282 -19.16 -7.27 32.75
CA TYR A 282 -19.28 -8.61 32.17
C TYR A 282 -20.52 -9.37 32.67
N GLU A 283 -21.25 -10.00 31.77
CA GLU A 283 -22.30 -11.00 32.09
C GLU A 283 -21.95 -12.36 31.46
N ASP A 284 -22.05 -13.44 32.23
CA ASP A 284 -21.70 -14.82 31.83
C ASP A 284 -20.35 -14.96 31.06
N ASN A 285 -19.35 -14.17 31.47
CA ASN A 285 -18.02 -14.01 30.87
C ASN A 285 -18.00 -13.40 29.44
N ARG A 286 -19.01 -12.63 29.05
CA ARG A 286 -19.00 -11.77 27.86
C ARG A 286 -18.95 -10.30 28.28
N LEU A 287 -18.21 -9.49 27.53
CA LEU A 287 -18.16 -8.03 27.71
C LEU A 287 -19.51 -7.45 27.30
N VAL A 288 -20.19 -6.71 28.17
CA VAL A 288 -21.51 -6.09 27.86
C VAL A 288 -21.48 -4.58 27.86
N GLU A 289 -20.46 -3.97 28.44
CA GLU A 289 -20.27 -2.51 28.52
C GLU A 289 -18.79 -2.23 28.76
N THR A 290 -18.24 -1.24 28.04
CA THR A 290 -16.96 -0.58 28.34
C THR A 290 -17.25 0.90 28.52
N LEU A 291 -17.02 1.43 29.72
CA LEU A 291 -17.02 2.87 29.97
C LEU A 291 -15.57 3.38 29.90
N ALA A 292 -15.27 4.28 28.97
CA ALA A 292 -13.95 4.88 28.77
C ALA A 292 -13.96 6.32 29.30
N THR A 293 -13.07 6.64 30.23
CA THR A 293 -12.98 7.98 30.86
C THR A 293 -11.62 8.62 30.56
N PRO A 294 -11.55 9.63 29.66
CA PRO A 294 -10.34 10.39 29.42
C PRO A 294 -10.04 11.37 30.57
N SER A 295 -8.78 11.80 30.70
CA SER A 295 -8.30 12.64 31.80
C SER A 295 -8.54 14.13 31.58
N GLY A 296 -9.79 14.52 31.30
CA GLY A 296 -10.19 15.92 31.17
C GLY A 296 -11.41 16.18 30.29
N GLY A 297 -11.74 15.25 29.38
CA GLY A 297 -12.98 15.26 28.59
C GLY A 297 -14.08 14.39 29.20
N THR A 298 -15.21 14.28 28.49
CA THR A 298 -16.35 13.44 28.88
C THR A 298 -16.06 11.96 28.65
N ALA A 299 -16.74 11.09 29.41
CA ALA A 299 -16.58 9.65 29.30
C ALA A 299 -17.53 9.07 28.25
N TYR A 300 -17.00 8.37 27.26
CA TYR A 300 -17.79 7.64 26.26
C TYR A 300 -18.07 6.21 26.71
N SER A 301 -19.16 5.62 26.19
CA SER A 301 -19.53 4.24 26.49
C SER A 301 -19.66 3.41 25.21
N ILE A 302 -19.35 2.12 25.34
CA ILE A 302 -19.59 1.11 24.30
C ILE A 302 -20.39 -0.02 24.95
N THR A 303 -21.65 -0.23 24.55
CA THR A 303 -22.48 -1.34 25.04
C THR A 303 -22.56 -2.48 24.01
N TYR A 304 -22.67 -3.72 24.49
CA TYR A 304 -22.66 -4.93 23.66
C TYR A 304 -23.79 -5.87 24.08
N GLN A 305 -24.67 -6.22 23.14
CA GLN A 305 -25.77 -7.15 23.34
C GLN A 305 -25.56 -8.41 22.51
N TYR A 306 -25.89 -9.58 23.04
CA TYR A 306 -25.71 -10.86 22.35
C TYR A 306 -27.04 -11.60 22.17
N ASN A 307 -27.18 -12.26 21.03
CA ASN A 307 -28.33 -13.12 20.75
C ASN A 307 -28.27 -14.44 21.57
N ALA A 308 -29.33 -15.25 21.45
CA ALA A 308 -29.46 -16.51 22.20
C ALA A 308 -28.41 -17.59 21.82
N ALA A 309 -27.77 -17.49 20.66
CA ALA A 309 -26.64 -18.34 20.29
C ALA A 309 -25.31 -17.84 20.90
N GLY A 310 -25.21 -16.54 21.15
CA GLY A 310 -24.03 -15.87 21.69
C GLY A 310 -23.22 -15.06 20.67
N LEU A 311 -23.80 -14.77 19.50
CA LEU A 311 -23.23 -13.84 18.53
C LEU A 311 -23.64 -12.41 18.91
N LEU A 312 -22.78 -11.43 18.63
CA LEU A 312 -22.99 -10.01 18.92
C LEU A 312 -24.18 -9.50 18.08
N SER A 313 -25.26 -9.04 18.69
CA SER A 313 -26.46 -8.58 17.98
C SER A 313 -26.66 -7.06 17.99
N VAL A 314 -26.08 -6.36 18.96
CA VAL A 314 -25.99 -4.89 18.97
C VAL A 314 -24.63 -4.49 19.56
N LYS A 315 -23.96 -3.51 18.96
CA LYS A 315 -22.83 -2.76 19.52
C LYS A 315 -23.16 -1.28 19.40
N GLU A 316 -23.23 -0.58 20.51
CA GLU A 316 -23.70 0.81 20.60
C GLU A 316 -22.59 1.66 21.19
N PHE A 317 -22.18 2.72 20.49
CA PHE A 317 -21.22 3.72 20.96
C PHE A 317 -21.98 4.99 21.33
N SER A 318 -21.59 5.66 22.42
CA SER A 318 -22.17 6.92 22.86
C SER A 318 -21.07 7.88 23.32
N TYR A 319 -20.93 9.04 22.66
CA TYR A 319 -19.94 10.06 23.04
C TYR A 319 -20.47 11.51 22.94
N ASP A 320 -19.81 12.36 23.71
CA ASP A 320 -19.93 13.82 23.76
C ASP A 320 -18.65 14.35 23.07
N ASN A 321 -18.82 15.20 22.07
CA ASN A 321 -17.77 15.70 21.19
C ASN A 321 -17.89 17.19 20.82
N TYR A 322 -19.02 17.86 21.09
CA TYR A 322 -19.22 19.27 20.73
C TYR A 322 -19.12 20.26 21.91
N ASP A 323 -19.36 19.85 23.16
CA ASP A 323 -19.55 20.80 24.28
C ASP A 323 -18.83 20.42 25.61
N VAL A 324 -19.28 20.95 26.75
CA VAL A 324 -18.82 20.70 28.13
C VAL A 324 -19.98 20.35 29.08
N SER A 325 -21.08 19.79 28.56
CA SER A 325 -22.25 19.37 29.33
C SER A 325 -22.00 18.01 30.00
N ALA A 326 -22.99 17.11 29.93
CA ALA A 326 -22.90 15.69 30.29
C ALA A 326 -24.04 14.88 29.64
N ASP A 327 -24.66 15.44 28.61
CA ASP A 327 -25.61 14.74 27.75
C ASP A 327 -24.79 14.08 26.60
N VAL A 328 -25.41 13.51 25.56
CA VAL A 328 -24.68 12.72 24.55
C VAL A 328 -25.07 13.20 23.16
N ASP A 329 -24.13 13.83 22.49
CA ASP A 329 -24.33 14.41 21.16
C ASP A 329 -24.41 13.32 20.10
N THR A 330 -23.47 12.37 20.09
CA THR A 330 -23.35 11.35 19.05
C THR A 330 -23.57 9.94 19.61
N VAL A 331 -24.49 9.20 18.98
CA VAL A 331 -24.72 7.77 19.22
C VAL A 331 -24.60 7.00 17.91
N ILE A 332 -23.74 5.98 17.88
CA ILE A 332 -23.60 5.06 16.74
C ILE A 332 -24.11 3.68 17.16
N THR A 333 -25.22 3.23 16.56
CA THR A 333 -25.83 1.93 16.84
C THR A 333 -25.57 0.95 15.69
N LEU A 334 -24.73 -0.05 15.94
CA LEU A 334 -24.46 -1.16 15.03
C LEU A 334 -25.32 -2.37 15.42
N THR A 335 -26.26 -2.76 14.57
CA THR A 335 -27.13 -3.94 14.76
C THR A 335 -26.74 -5.07 13.81
N TYR A 336 -26.75 -6.31 14.28
CA TYR A 336 -26.33 -7.49 13.50
C TYR A 336 -27.36 -8.62 13.60
N ALA A 337 -27.70 -9.26 12.47
CA ALA A 337 -28.48 -10.51 12.47
C ALA A 337 -27.78 -11.63 11.70
N TYR A 338 -28.03 -12.86 12.13
CA TYR A 338 -27.38 -14.07 11.62
C TYR A 338 -28.41 -15.15 11.28
N ASP A 339 -28.05 -16.04 10.37
CA ASP A 339 -28.83 -17.24 10.07
C ASP A 339 -28.58 -18.41 11.04
N ASP A 340 -29.25 -19.54 10.81
CA ASP A 340 -29.13 -20.77 11.63
C ASP A 340 -27.73 -21.41 11.59
N ASP A 341 -26.89 -21.08 10.60
CA ASP A 341 -25.49 -21.54 10.49
C ASP A 341 -24.50 -20.56 11.16
N GLY A 342 -24.95 -19.35 11.50
CA GLY A 342 -24.17 -18.28 12.13
C GLY A 342 -23.45 -17.35 11.14
N ARG A 343 -23.85 -17.32 9.87
CA ARG A 343 -23.39 -16.31 8.89
C ARG A 343 -24.13 -15.00 9.14
N LEU A 344 -23.44 -13.86 8.97
CA LEU A 344 -24.03 -12.53 9.07
C LEU A 344 -24.91 -12.30 7.84
N VAL A 345 -26.20 -11.98 8.03
CA VAL A 345 -27.16 -11.75 6.92
C VAL A 345 -27.74 -10.34 6.91
N TYR A 346 -27.46 -9.56 7.96
CA TYR A 346 -27.95 -8.20 8.14
C TYR A 346 -26.98 -7.43 9.05
N PHE A 347 -26.60 -6.22 8.63
CA PHE A 347 -25.86 -5.26 9.44
C PHE A 347 -26.45 -3.87 9.20
N LEU A 348 -26.69 -3.13 10.27
CA LEU A 348 -27.29 -1.80 10.23
C LEU A 348 -26.45 -0.87 11.10
N LYS A 349 -25.77 0.10 10.49
CA LYS A 349 -25.15 1.25 11.17
C LYS A 349 -26.16 2.39 11.16
N ASN A 350 -26.50 2.91 12.33
CA ASN A 350 -27.17 4.20 12.45
C ASN A 350 -26.26 5.16 13.22
N THR A 351 -25.90 6.28 12.60
CA THR A 351 -25.34 7.45 13.30
C THR A 351 -26.52 8.35 13.67
N SER A 352 -26.54 8.88 14.89
CA SER A 352 -27.48 9.94 15.27
C SER A 352 -26.78 11.03 16.07
N THR A 353 -26.91 12.28 15.63
CA THR A 353 -26.19 13.44 16.13
C THR A 353 -27.16 14.56 16.57
N ASP A 354 -26.97 15.11 17.77
CA ASP A 354 -27.55 16.38 18.26
C ASP A 354 -26.47 17.45 18.12
N GLU A 355 -26.53 18.25 17.05
CA GLU A 355 -25.51 19.28 16.75
C GLU A 355 -25.75 20.58 17.55
N ASN A 356 -26.96 20.75 18.10
CA ASN A 356 -27.42 22.03 18.68
C ASN A 356 -27.61 22.03 20.21
N GLU A 357 -27.32 20.92 20.90
CA GLU A 357 -27.35 20.73 22.36
C GLU A 357 -28.77 20.84 22.99
N ASP A 358 -29.84 20.62 22.22
CA ASP A 358 -31.24 20.83 22.64
C ASP A 358 -31.89 19.56 23.27
N GLY A 359 -31.28 18.39 23.06
CA GLY A 359 -31.77 17.08 23.48
C GLY A 359 -32.64 16.40 22.42
N VAL A 360 -32.40 16.72 21.14
CA VAL A 360 -33.12 16.23 19.96
C VAL A 360 -32.08 15.96 18.87
N VAL A 361 -32.20 14.80 18.23
CA VAL A 361 -31.31 14.40 17.14
C VAL A 361 -31.60 15.24 15.91
N ASP A 362 -30.63 16.06 15.49
CA ASP A 362 -30.67 16.87 14.28
C ASP A 362 -30.46 16.01 13.02
N VAL A 363 -29.49 15.10 13.06
CA VAL A 363 -29.06 14.29 11.91
C VAL A 363 -29.18 12.80 12.23
N VAL A 364 -29.78 12.02 11.32
CA VAL A 364 -29.69 10.55 11.31
C VAL A 364 -29.11 10.09 9.98
N GLU A 365 -28.02 9.34 10.06
CA GLU A 365 -27.47 8.57 8.94
C GLU A 365 -27.77 7.09 9.16
N THR A 366 -28.08 6.37 8.07
CA THR A 366 -28.34 4.94 8.10
C THR A 366 -27.63 4.26 6.94
N ASP A 367 -26.77 3.28 7.25
CA ASP A 367 -26.25 2.28 6.32
C ASP A 367 -26.85 0.91 6.67
N ASP A 368 -27.72 0.38 5.80
CA ASP A 368 -28.32 -0.96 5.96
C ASP A 368 -27.74 -1.93 4.91
N TYR A 369 -27.19 -3.05 5.38
CA TYR A 369 -26.53 -4.08 4.57
C TYR A 369 -27.25 -5.43 4.70
N GLU A 370 -27.84 -5.95 3.62
CA GLU A 370 -28.34 -7.33 3.56
C GLU A 370 -27.36 -8.27 2.83
N TRP A 371 -27.12 -9.46 3.38
CA TRP A 371 -26.38 -10.54 2.68
C TRP A 371 -27.21 -11.81 2.55
N SER A 372 -27.13 -12.46 1.39
CA SER A 372 -27.73 -13.78 1.13
C SER A 372 -26.68 -14.80 0.72
N TYR A 373 -26.90 -16.08 1.08
CA TYR A 373 -25.98 -17.18 0.77
C TYR A 373 -26.70 -18.36 0.10
N ASP A 374 -25.95 -19.16 -0.66
CA ASP A 374 -26.42 -20.42 -1.25
C ASP A 374 -26.37 -21.61 -0.26
N GLU A 375 -26.78 -22.81 -0.71
CA GLU A 375 -26.74 -24.03 0.11
C GLU A 375 -25.31 -24.54 0.45
N ASN A 376 -24.27 -23.95 -0.14
CA ASN A 376 -22.86 -24.21 0.16
C ASN A 376 -22.23 -23.14 1.07
N GLY A 377 -22.91 -22.01 1.29
CA GLY A 377 -22.40 -20.86 2.05
C GLY A 377 -21.61 -19.85 1.22
N LEU A 378 -21.76 -19.85 -0.10
CA LEU A 378 -21.22 -18.81 -0.99
C LEU A 378 -22.18 -17.61 -1.02
N LEU A 379 -21.65 -16.40 -1.02
CA LEU A 379 -22.42 -15.15 -1.01
C LEU A 379 -23.11 -14.94 -2.36
N THR A 380 -24.45 -14.86 -2.40
CA THR A 380 -25.22 -14.69 -3.65
C THR A 380 -25.81 -13.30 -3.86
N ARG A 381 -25.89 -12.48 -2.80
CA ARG A 381 -26.28 -11.07 -2.88
C ARG A 381 -25.67 -10.25 -1.74
N ARG A 382 -25.18 -9.04 -2.04
CA ARG A 382 -25.05 -7.91 -1.09
C ARG A 382 -26.04 -6.82 -1.53
N LEU A 383 -26.78 -6.26 -0.59
CA LEU A 383 -27.48 -4.98 -0.75
C LEU A 383 -26.81 -4.01 0.23
N VAL A 384 -26.69 -2.75 -0.16
CA VAL A 384 -26.41 -1.61 0.72
C VAL A 384 -27.42 -0.52 0.43
N GLU A 385 -28.19 -0.09 1.42
CA GLU A 385 -29.06 1.10 1.38
C GLU A 385 -28.42 2.17 2.28
N TYR A 386 -27.94 3.28 1.69
CA TYR A 386 -27.47 4.45 2.44
C TYR A 386 -28.57 5.53 2.45
N SER A 387 -28.78 6.20 3.58
CA SER A 387 -29.68 7.34 3.67
C SER A 387 -29.33 8.35 4.75
N VAL A 388 -29.62 9.63 4.49
CA VAL A 388 -29.42 10.76 5.41
C VAL A 388 -30.72 11.52 5.60
N ASN A 389 -31.06 11.83 6.85
CA ASN A 389 -32.28 12.56 7.21
C ASN A 389 -31.99 13.60 8.31
N GLU A 390 -32.14 14.88 7.95
CA GLU A 390 -31.94 16.05 8.84
C GLU A 390 -33.28 16.68 9.23
N GLU A 391 -33.49 17.03 10.51
CA GLU A 391 -34.75 17.68 10.94
C GLU A 391 -34.93 19.06 10.30
N ASP A 392 -33.89 19.90 10.24
CA ASP A 392 -34.01 21.29 9.77
C ASP A 392 -34.15 21.41 8.23
N ALA A 393 -33.73 20.38 7.48
CA ALA A 393 -34.03 20.22 6.05
C ALA A 393 -35.50 19.83 5.80
N GLY A 394 -36.14 19.18 6.78
CA GLY A 394 -37.55 18.78 6.74
C GLY A 394 -37.81 17.38 6.20
N GLY A 395 -36.80 16.52 6.15
CA GLY A 395 -36.90 15.12 5.76
C GLY A 395 -35.59 14.51 5.27
N LEU A 396 -35.72 13.36 4.61
CA LEU A 396 -34.66 12.69 3.85
C LEU A 396 -33.96 13.69 2.91
N GLN A 397 -32.63 13.67 2.88
CA GLN A 397 -31.75 14.48 2.03
C GLN A 397 -31.14 13.64 0.90
N GLU A 398 -30.73 12.41 1.21
CA GLU A 398 -30.07 11.49 0.30
C GLU A 398 -30.53 10.06 0.56
N HIS A 399 -30.63 9.26 -0.51
CA HIS A 399 -30.92 7.83 -0.47
C HIS A 399 -30.32 7.14 -1.70
N THR A 400 -29.46 6.15 -1.47
CA THR A 400 -28.75 5.41 -2.54
C THR A 400 -28.78 3.90 -2.29
N GLU A 401 -28.91 3.11 -3.36
CA GLU A 401 -28.95 1.64 -3.33
C GLU A 401 -27.74 1.10 -4.11
N SER A 402 -26.94 0.24 -3.47
CA SER A 402 -25.94 -0.60 -4.13
C SER A 402 -26.34 -2.07 -4.03
N LEU A 403 -26.37 -2.77 -5.16
CA LEU A 403 -26.81 -4.16 -5.26
C LEU A 403 -25.80 -5.01 -6.04
N ASP A 404 -25.11 -5.90 -5.33
CA ASP A 404 -24.31 -6.97 -5.92
C ASP A 404 -25.14 -8.27 -6.00
N GLU A 405 -25.21 -8.91 -7.16
CA GLU A 405 -25.64 -10.31 -7.32
C GLU A 405 -24.47 -11.20 -7.79
N TYR A 406 -24.35 -12.41 -7.22
CA TYR A 406 -23.30 -13.38 -7.56
C TYR A 406 -23.92 -14.75 -7.90
N GLU A 407 -23.58 -15.32 -9.08
CA GLU A 407 -23.97 -16.68 -9.47
C GLU A 407 -22.76 -17.61 -9.60
N TYR A 408 -22.82 -18.82 -9.02
CA TYR A 408 -21.74 -19.80 -9.06
C TYR A 408 -22.06 -21.03 -9.91
N THR A 409 -21.12 -21.42 -10.77
CA THR A 409 -21.16 -22.68 -11.52
C THR A 409 -20.09 -23.62 -10.99
N ALA A 410 -20.53 -24.75 -10.42
CA ALA A 410 -19.67 -25.77 -9.82
C ALA A 410 -18.72 -25.23 -8.70
N GLY A 411 -19.09 -24.13 -8.04
CA GLY A 411 -18.31 -23.48 -6.97
C GLY A 411 -17.32 -22.41 -7.46
N LEU A 412 -17.31 -22.08 -8.76
CA LEU A 412 -16.58 -20.95 -9.33
C LEU A 412 -17.57 -19.83 -9.69
N LEU A 413 -17.18 -18.56 -9.47
CA LEU A 413 -18.03 -17.39 -9.74
C LEU A 413 -18.26 -17.26 -11.24
N SER A 414 -19.46 -17.61 -11.74
CA SER A 414 -19.80 -17.57 -13.16
C SER A 414 -20.44 -16.26 -13.60
N ARG A 415 -21.03 -15.49 -12.68
CA ARG A 415 -21.58 -14.16 -12.96
C ARG A 415 -21.46 -13.27 -11.73
N TYR A 416 -21.12 -12.02 -11.96
CA TYR A 416 -21.20 -10.90 -11.02
C TYR A 416 -22.04 -9.80 -11.65
N HIS A 417 -22.85 -9.09 -10.86
CA HIS A 417 -23.71 -8.02 -11.34
C HIS A 417 -23.83 -6.97 -10.24
N ASP A 418 -23.13 -5.85 -10.42
CA ASP A 418 -23.24 -4.64 -9.61
C ASP A 418 -24.30 -3.70 -10.22
N ARG A 419 -25.05 -3.01 -9.37
CA ARG A 419 -25.88 -1.86 -9.72
C ARG A 419 -25.86 -0.82 -8.60
N TYR A 420 -25.58 0.43 -8.95
CA TYR A 420 -25.68 1.58 -8.05
C TYR A 420 -26.74 2.59 -8.54
N GLN A 421 -27.65 2.96 -7.65
CA GLN A 421 -28.81 3.81 -7.91
C GLN A 421 -28.96 4.94 -6.88
N MET A 422 -29.58 6.05 -7.30
CA MET A 422 -29.97 7.16 -6.43
C MET A 422 -31.48 7.42 -6.51
N ASP A 423 -32.09 7.86 -5.41
CA ASP A 423 -33.42 8.47 -5.37
C ASP A 423 -33.27 9.99 -5.37
N THR A 424 -33.42 10.62 -6.55
CA THR A 424 -33.06 12.03 -6.75
C THR A 424 -34.19 13.01 -6.37
N ASP A 425 -35.43 12.54 -6.16
CA ASP A 425 -36.54 13.38 -5.66
C ASP A 425 -37.20 12.90 -4.35
N LEU A 426 -36.66 11.82 -3.77
CA LEU A 426 -36.83 11.37 -2.38
C LEU A 426 -38.27 10.95 -2.07
N ASP A 427 -38.92 10.35 -3.07
CA ASP A 427 -40.29 9.83 -3.04
C ASP A 427 -40.36 8.33 -2.71
N GLY A 428 -39.23 7.61 -2.81
CA GLY A 428 -39.06 6.20 -2.47
C GLY A 428 -39.03 5.23 -3.66
N ASP A 429 -39.26 5.71 -4.90
CA ASP A 429 -39.01 4.95 -6.13
C ASP A 429 -37.65 5.39 -6.74
N MET A 430 -36.60 4.54 -6.69
CA MET A 430 -35.26 4.84 -7.25
C MET A 430 -35.32 5.34 -8.72
N ASP A 431 -35.08 6.63 -8.95
CA ASP A 431 -35.33 7.29 -10.24
C ASP A 431 -34.10 7.34 -11.17
N ARG A 432 -32.90 7.23 -10.59
CA ARG A 432 -31.62 7.38 -11.27
C ARG A 432 -30.76 6.12 -11.14
N LEU A 433 -30.23 5.69 -12.28
CA LEU A 433 -29.24 4.61 -12.39
C LEU A 433 -27.91 5.24 -12.81
N ASP A 434 -26.90 5.16 -11.93
CA ASP A 434 -25.59 5.77 -12.19
C ASP A 434 -24.57 4.78 -12.72
N GLN A 435 -24.59 3.54 -12.22
CA GLN A 435 -23.73 2.44 -12.66
C GLN A 435 -24.51 1.11 -12.67
N GLU A 436 -24.33 0.30 -13.71
CA GLU A 436 -24.68 -1.12 -13.75
C GLU A 436 -23.54 -1.87 -14.45
N THR A 437 -22.92 -2.82 -13.74
CA THR A 437 -21.75 -3.59 -14.21
C THR A 437 -22.03 -5.08 -14.16
N LEU A 438 -22.20 -5.71 -15.32
CA LEU A 438 -22.45 -7.15 -15.45
C LEU A 438 -21.20 -7.87 -15.96
N ILE A 439 -20.58 -8.73 -15.13
CA ILE A 439 -19.45 -9.58 -15.53
C ILE A 439 -19.88 -11.05 -15.62
N ASN A 440 -19.66 -11.68 -16.79
CA ASN A 440 -19.93 -13.10 -17.05
C ASN A 440 -18.63 -13.87 -17.23
N TYR A 441 -18.26 -14.72 -16.28
CA TYR A 441 -17.00 -15.45 -16.28
C TYR A 441 -17.13 -16.84 -16.95
N ARG A 442 -16.14 -17.19 -17.79
CA ARG A 442 -16.03 -18.48 -18.48
C ARG A 442 -14.91 -19.32 -17.85
N TYR A 443 -15.12 -20.62 -17.71
CA TYR A 443 -14.09 -21.54 -17.21
C TYR A 443 -13.94 -22.77 -18.11
N GLU A 444 -12.70 -23.13 -18.44
CA GLU A 444 -12.37 -24.43 -19.05
C GLU A 444 -11.39 -25.20 -18.15
N ASN A 445 -11.69 -26.48 -17.91
CA ASN A 445 -10.89 -27.39 -17.07
C ASN A 445 -10.61 -26.92 -15.62
N GLY A 446 -11.27 -25.85 -15.16
CA GLY A 446 -11.09 -25.22 -13.83
C GLY A 446 -10.31 -23.90 -13.85
N TYR A 447 -9.79 -23.48 -15.01
CA TYR A 447 -9.10 -22.20 -15.21
C TYR A 447 -10.08 -21.18 -15.84
N LEU A 448 -9.89 -19.89 -15.54
CA LEU A 448 -10.72 -18.80 -16.07
C LEU A 448 -10.40 -18.60 -17.55
N SER A 449 -11.20 -19.18 -18.44
CA SER A 449 -10.99 -19.14 -19.90
C SER A 449 -11.44 -17.83 -20.56
N GLY A 450 -11.85 -16.84 -19.79
CA GLY A 450 -12.29 -15.53 -20.26
C GLY A 450 -13.42 -14.92 -19.43
N PHE A 451 -13.81 -13.69 -19.73
CA PHE A 451 -14.97 -13.02 -19.16
C PHE A 451 -15.53 -11.95 -20.11
N ASP A 452 -16.84 -11.66 -20.01
CA ASP A 452 -17.49 -10.53 -20.67
C ASP A 452 -17.98 -9.53 -19.63
N VAL A 453 -17.59 -8.26 -19.73
CA VAL A 453 -18.16 -7.12 -19.00
C VAL A 453 -19.15 -6.39 -19.92
N GLU A 454 -20.40 -6.26 -19.49
CA GLU A 454 -21.38 -5.34 -20.04
C GLU A 454 -21.62 -4.23 -18.99
N GLY A 455 -21.07 -3.04 -19.23
CA GLY A 455 -21.20 -1.89 -18.34
C GLY A 455 -22.09 -0.80 -18.94
N ALA A 456 -22.96 -0.21 -18.12
CA ALA A 456 -23.75 0.97 -18.46
C ALA A 456 -23.70 1.97 -17.30
N GLY A 457 -23.18 3.17 -17.54
CA GLY A 457 -23.07 4.18 -16.49
C GLY A 457 -22.70 5.57 -16.97
N MET A 458 -22.83 6.54 -16.07
CA MET A 458 -22.40 7.92 -16.31
C MET A 458 -20.91 8.08 -15.98
N TYR A 459 -20.02 7.65 -16.89
CA TYR A 459 -18.57 7.95 -16.85
C TYR A 459 -18.25 9.44 -17.14
N GLY A 460 -19.08 10.36 -16.66
CA GLY A 460 -18.85 11.80 -16.67
C GLY A 460 -19.05 12.32 -15.25
N SER A 461 -18.13 13.15 -14.77
CA SER A 461 -18.16 13.65 -13.39
C SER A 461 -19.47 14.38 -13.07
N ILE A 462 -19.91 14.24 -11.81
CA ILE A 462 -21.23 14.62 -11.25
C ILE A 462 -21.69 16.06 -11.56
N PHE A 463 -20.78 16.93 -12.02
CA PHE A 463 -21.02 18.35 -12.27
C PHE A 463 -21.57 18.73 -13.67
N ASP A 464 -21.65 17.80 -14.65
CA ASP A 464 -22.28 18.10 -15.95
C ASP A 464 -23.64 17.38 -16.11
N VAL A 465 -24.72 18.12 -15.84
CA VAL A 465 -26.12 17.64 -15.79
C VAL A 465 -26.69 17.41 -17.21
N GLY A 466 -26.00 16.58 -17.97
CA GLY A 466 -26.21 16.32 -19.39
C GLY A 466 -25.23 15.30 -19.99
N SER A 467 -24.41 14.62 -19.17
CA SER A 467 -23.65 13.44 -19.58
C SER A 467 -24.59 12.35 -20.11
N VAL A 468 -24.30 11.84 -21.31
CA VAL A 468 -25.02 10.69 -21.87
C VAL A 468 -24.41 9.42 -21.27
N PRO A 469 -25.20 8.46 -20.76
CA PRO A 469 -24.66 7.20 -20.27
C PRO A 469 -23.93 6.47 -21.39
N TYR A 470 -22.66 6.14 -21.15
CA TYR A 470 -21.87 5.34 -22.07
C TYR A 470 -22.12 3.86 -21.78
N GLN A 471 -22.26 3.07 -22.84
CA GLN A 471 -22.24 1.62 -22.74
C GLN A 471 -20.84 1.15 -23.15
N MET A 472 -20.21 0.36 -22.30
CA MET A 472 -18.93 -0.29 -22.57
C MET A 472 -19.14 -1.79 -22.59
N THR A 473 -18.71 -2.47 -23.65
CA THR A 473 -18.60 -3.94 -23.64
C THR A 473 -17.15 -4.34 -23.81
N LEU A 474 -16.61 -5.06 -22.83
CA LEU A 474 -15.26 -5.65 -22.84
C LEU A 474 -15.38 -7.17 -22.82
N SER A 475 -14.80 -7.86 -23.79
CA SER A 475 -14.64 -9.32 -23.80
C SER A 475 -13.16 -9.65 -23.69
N VAL A 476 -12.81 -10.55 -22.77
CA VAL A 476 -11.47 -11.13 -22.65
C VAL A 476 -11.58 -12.65 -22.82
N ASP A 477 -10.81 -13.24 -23.74
CA ASP A 477 -10.67 -14.70 -23.89
C ASP A 477 -9.25 -15.12 -23.48
N CYS A 478 -9.14 -16.11 -22.60
CA CYS A 478 -7.87 -16.54 -22.00
C CYS A 478 -7.51 -17.97 -22.42
N ASN A 479 -6.36 -18.14 -23.09
CA ASN A 479 -5.89 -19.42 -23.60
C ASN A 479 -4.87 -20.07 -22.64
N TYR A 480 -5.10 -21.33 -22.26
CA TYR A 480 -4.22 -22.07 -21.35
C TYR A 480 -3.55 -23.27 -22.01
N GLN A 481 -2.27 -23.48 -21.74
CA GLN A 481 -1.56 -24.72 -22.07
C GLN A 481 -0.97 -25.34 -20.80
N ASP A 482 -1.25 -26.62 -20.56
CA ASP A 482 -0.74 -27.42 -19.43
C ASP A 482 -0.99 -26.82 -18.01
N GLY A 483 -1.83 -25.79 -17.91
CA GLY A 483 -2.19 -25.06 -16.68
C GLY A 483 -1.66 -23.63 -16.59
N LEU A 484 -0.86 -23.18 -17.56
CA LEU A 484 -0.28 -21.84 -17.66
C LEU A 484 -1.04 -21.00 -18.70
N LEU A 485 -1.19 -19.69 -18.49
CA LEU A 485 -1.90 -18.75 -19.38
C LEU A 485 -0.97 -18.36 -20.54
N VAL A 486 -1.16 -18.91 -21.74
CA VAL A 486 -0.25 -18.69 -22.88
C VAL A 486 -0.64 -17.51 -23.78
N SER A 487 -1.90 -17.06 -23.73
CA SER A 487 -2.30 -15.76 -24.26
C SER A 487 -3.60 -15.27 -23.62
N TYR A 488 -3.87 -13.97 -23.69
CA TYR A 488 -5.23 -13.46 -23.69
C TYR A 488 -5.48 -12.54 -24.88
N ASP A 489 -6.72 -12.53 -25.35
CA ASP A 489 -7.23 -11.63 -26.38
C ASP A 489 -8.31 -10.75 -25.72
N SER A 490 -8.22 -9.41 -25.83
CA SER A 490 -9.23 -8.48 -25.35
C SER A 490 -9.86 -7.68 -26.50
N PHE A 491 -11.15 -7.41 -26.39
CA PHE A 491 -11.90 -6.54 -27.30
C PHE A 491 -12.85 -5.66 -26.50
N LYS A 492 -12.74 -4.35 -26.67
CA LYS A 492 -13.48 -3.32 -25.93
C LYS A 492 -14.17 -2.40 -26.94
N GLU A 493 -15.49 -2.23 -26.82
CA GLU A 493 -16.31 -1.38 -27.71
C GLU A 493 -17.05 -0.32 -26.88
N TRP A 494 -16.82 0.95 -27.22
CA TRP A 494 -17.49 2.10 -26.59
C TRP A 494 -18.69 2.56 -27.43
N TYR A 495 -19.89 2.47 -26.87
CA TYR A 495 -21.13 2.82 -27.55
C TYR A 495 -21.90 3.96 -26.84
N ASN A 496 -22.05 5.10 -27.55
CA ASN A 496 -22.91 6.20 -27.14
C ASN A 496 -24.32 6.04 -27.78
N PRO A 497 -25.40 5.90 -27.00
CA PRO A 497 -26.73 5.61 -27.53
C PRO A 497 -27.39 6.77 -28.31
N ASP A 498 -27.11 8.02 -27.92
CA ASP A 498 -27.88 9.19 -28.36
C ASP A 498 -27.28 9.93 -29.57
N ASN A 499 -26.00 9.71 -29.92
CA ASN A 499 -25.35 10.36 -31.05
C ASN A 499 -25.85 9.92 -32.45
N ARG A 500 -27.07 9.36 -32.53
CA ARG A 500 -27.72 8.93 -33.78
C ARG A 500 -28.29 10.10 -34.61
N ASP A 501 -28.61 11.23 -33.97
CA ASP A 501 -29.29 12.38 -34.60
C ASP A 501 -28.44 13.66 -34.69
N ASN A 502 -27.16 13.66 -34.26
CA ASN A 502 -26.23 14.79 -34.40
C ASN A 502 -25.13 14.56 -35.47
N PRO A 503 -25.42 14.75 -36.77
CA PRO A 503 -24.48 14.51 -37.88
C PRO A 503 -23.35 15.56 -38.00
N TYR A 504 -23.03 16.26 -36.92
CA TYR A 504 -21.94 17.24 -36.83
C TYR A 504 -20.88 16.88 -35.80
N ASP A 505 -21.12 15.90 -34.91
CA ASP A 505 -20.12 15.44 -33.95
C ASP A 505 -19.16 14.42 -34.59
N TYR A 506 -18.22 14.96 -35.37
CA TYR A 506 -17.31 14.18 -36.21
C TYR A 506 -16.11 13.58 -35.47
N ASN A 507 -16.01 13.79 -34.15
CA ASN A 507 -14.85 13.38 -33.35
C ASN A 507 -15.08 12.08 -32.56
N PHE A 508 -16.33 11.71 -32.26
CA PHE A 508 -16.66 10.43 -31.65
C PHE A 508 -16.98 9.38 -32.72
N LEU A 509 -15.93 8.84 -33.34
CA LEU A 509 -15.98 7.49 -33.89
C LEU A 509 -16.11 6.49 -32.71
N PRO A 510 -16.72 5.31 -32.89
CA PRO A 510 -16.64 4.27 -31.88
C PRO A 510 -15.16 3.90 -31.70
N LEU A 511 -14.66 4.09 -30.49
CA LEU A 511 -13.35 3.58 -30.09
C LEU A 511 -13.57 2.10 -29.81
N ASN A 512 -12.98 1.28 -30.67
CA ASN A 512 -12.95 -0.16 -30.52
C ASN A 512 -11.49 -0.52 -30.32
N GLU A 513 -11.13 -0.94 -29.12
CA GLU A 513 -9.76 -1.21 -28.69
C GLU A 513 -9.58 -2.73 -28.68
N ILE A 514 -8.62 -3.24 -29.46
CA ILE A 514 -8.17 -4.63 -29.39
C ILE A 514 -6.82 -4.63 -28.68
N SER A 515 -6.66 -5.49 -27.68
CA SER A 515 -5.32 -5.85 -27.20
C SER A 515 -5.11 -7.37 -27.24
N HIS A 516 -3.89 -7.80 -27.57
CA HIS A 516 -3.50 -9.20 -27.49
C HIS A 516 -2.21 -9.31 -26.69
N ALA A 517 -2.23 -10.16 -25.67
CA ALA A 517 -1.09 -10.48 -24.83
C ALA A 517 -0.68 -11.94 -25.03
N ALA A 518 0.59 -12.20 -25.31
CA ALA A 518 1.18 -13.52 -25.44
C ALA A 518 2.19 -13.79 -24.32
N PHE A 519 2.29 -15.05 -23.87
CA PHE A 519 3.14 -15.49 -22.77
C PHE A 519 3.86 -16.80 -23.14
N THR A 520 5.19 -16.78 -23.26
CA THR A 520 6.00 -17.99 -23.47
C THR A 520 6.60 -18.46 -22.14
N TYR A 521 6.46 -19.74 -21.84
CA TYR A 521 7.05 -20.37 -20.65
C TYR A 521 8.17 -21.35 -20.99
N ASP A 522 9.10 -21.53 -20.06
CA ASP A 522 10.14 -22.53 -20.15
C ASP A 522 9.63 -23.97 -19.83
N GLY A 523 10.56 -24.92 -19.67
CA GLY A 523 10.24 -26.31 -19.35
C GLY A 523 9.91 -26.60 -17.88
N GLU A 524 10.00 -25.60 -17.00
CA GLU A 524 9.82 -25.73 -15.55
C GLU A 524 8.62 -24.91 -15.04
N GLY A 525 8.22 -23.86 -15.77
CA GLY A 525 7.01 -23.05 -15.57
C GLY A 525 7.26 -21.54 -15.48
N HIS A 526 8.47 -21.06 -15.76
CA HIS A 526 8.85 -19.64 -15.66
C HIS A 526 8.51 -18.87 -16.94
N LEU A 527 8.08 -17.60 -16.82
CA LEU A 527 7.59 -16.75 -17.92
C LEU A 527 8.75 -16.08 -18.66
N ILE A 528 9.31 -16.72 -19.69
CA ILE A 528 10.52 -16.23 -20.39
C ILE A 528 10.27 -15.12 -21.42
N GLU A 529 9.02 -14.91 -21.82
CA GLU A 529 8.63 -13.92 -22.83
C GLU A 529 7.19 -13.47 -22.55
N TYR A 530 6.95 -12.16 -22.60
CA TYR A 530 5.64 -11.52 -22.56
C TYR A 530 5.59 -10.50 -23.69
N SER A 531 4.48 -10.40 -24.42
CA SER A 531 4.31 -9.33 -25.40
C SER A 531 2.86 -8.88 -25.47
N THR A 532 2.67 -7.56 -25.45
CA THR A 532 1.41 -6.86 -25.64
C THR A 532 1.38 -6.20 -27.01
N THR A 533 0.22 -6.19 -27.66
CA THR A 533 -0.05 -5.44 -28.89
C THR A 533 -1.40 -4.76 -28.77
N PHE A 534 -1.51 -3.52 -29.24
CA PHE A 534 -2.71 -2.68 -29.16
C PHE A 534 -3.12 -2.15 -30.56
N ASP A 535 -4.42 -2.14 -30.85
CA ASP A 535 -5.06 -1.53 -32.02
C ASP A 535 -6.24 -0.70 -31.50
N ASP A 536 -6.00 0.59 -31.24
CA ASP A 536 -6.90 1.55 -30.56
C ASP A 536 -8.21 1.79 -31.32
N TYR A 537 -8.25 1.37 -32.58
CA TYR A 537 -9.32 1.62 -33.53
C TYR A 537 -9.90 0.33 -34.15
N ALA A 538 -9.46 -0.85 -33.69
CA ALA A 538 -9.79 -2.19 -34.20
C ALA A 538 -9.71 -2.27 -35.74
N ASN A 539 -8.73 -1.57 -36.30
CA ASN A 539 -8.63 -1.24 -37.72
C ASN A 539 -7.81 -2.27 -38.52
N GLY A 540 -7.09 -3.16 -37.82
CA GLY A 540 -6.17 -4.15 -38.39
C GLY A 540 -4.75 -3.62 -38.60
N ILE A 541 -4.40 -2.53 -37.92
CA ILE A 541 -3.04 -1.99 -37.79
C ILE A 541 -2.75 -1.97 -36.29
N ILE A 542 -1.62 -2.54 -35.89
CA ILE A 542 -1.15 -2.47 -34.51
C ILE A 542 -0.52 -1.09 -34.34
N ASP A 543 -1.09 -0.28 -33.45
CA ASP A 543 -0.65 1.09 -33.17
C ASP A 543 0.55 1.09 -32.19
N GLU A 544 0.55 0.15 -31.22
CA GLU A 544 1.60 -0.07 -30.22
C GLU A 544 1.92 -1.57 -30.02
N THR A 545 3.18 -1.88 -29.75
CA THR A 545 3.67 -3.23 -29.40
C THR A 545 4.72 -3.11 -28.32
N GLU A 546 4.58 -3.86 -27.25
CA GLU A 546 5.59 -4.04 -26.22
C GLU A 546 6.07 -5.50 -26.23
N GLU A 547 7.37 -5.72 -26.16
CA GLU A 547 7.97 -7.03 -25.95
C GLU A 547 8.85 -6.99 -24.68
N PHE A 548 8.61 -7.91 -23.74
CA PHE A 548 9.40 -8.12 -22.54
C PHE A 548 10.00 -9.53 -22.57
N SER A 549 11.32 -9.65 -22.40
CA SER A 549 11.98 -10.96 -22.27
C SER A 549 12.62 -11.13 -20.89
N PHE A 550 12.55 -12.34 -20.34
CA PHE A 550 13.04 -12.66 -18.99
C PHE A 550 13.99 -13.87 -19.01
N ASP A 551 15.26 -13.64 -18.70
CA ASP A 551 16.20 -14.72 -18.40
C ASP A 551 16.11 -15.07 -16.91
N TYR A 552 15.86 -16.34 -16.59
CA TYR A 552 15.81 -16.83 -15.20
C TYR A 552 17.14 -17.44 -14.74
N SER A 553 17.45 -17.19 -13.46
CA SER A 553 18.39 -17.97 -12.68
C SER A 553 17.88 -19.41 -12.60
N LEU A 554 18.80 -20.35 -12.36
CA LEU A 554 18.46 -21.75 -12.15
C LEU A 554 17.68 -22.03 -10.84
N ASN A 555 17.26 -20.99 -10.10
CA ASN A 555 16.30 -21.05 -8.99
C ASN A 555 14.87 -20.61 -9.36
N GLY A 556 14.65 -20.05 -10.56
CA GLY A 556 13.41 -19.37 -10.92
C GLY A 556 13.33 -17.89 -10.50
N GLU A 557 14.47 -17.26 -10.19
CA GLU A 557 14.58 -15.81 -9.95
C GLU A 557 14.90 -15.10 -11.29
N VAL A 558 14.32 -13.93 -11.57
CA VAL A 558 14.66 -13.16 -12.79
C VAL A 558 16.09 -12.59 -12.68
N VAL A 559 16.88 -12.70 -13.75
CA VAL A 559 18.28 -12.24 -13.82
C VAL A 559 18.49 -11.11 -14.83
N VAL A 560 17.73 -11.12 -15.93
CA VAL A 560 17.67 -10.03 -16.91
C VAL A 560 16.21 -9.84 -17.31
N SER A 561 15.79 -8.59 -17.42
CA SER A 561 14.57 -8.17 -18.11
C SER A 561 14.93 -7.11 -19.16
N SER A 562 14.41 -7.26 -20.38
CA SER A 562 14.57 -6.27 -21.46
C SER A 562 13.19 -5.86 -21.99
N GLN A 563 12.94 -4.56 -22.17
CA GLN A 563 11.72 -4.03 -22.78
C GLN A 563 11.99 -3.54 -24.20
N LEU A 564 11.02 -3.68 -25.10
CA LEU A 564 11.07 -3.24 -26.49
C LEU A 564 9.71 -2.68 -26.92
N SER A 565 9.51 -1.36 -26.84
CA SER A 565 8.34 -0.71 -27.44
C SER A 565 8.58 -0.37 -28.93
N ASN A 566 7.59 -0.63 -29.77
CA ASN A 566 7.65 -0.47 -31.24
C ASN A 566 6.35 0.12 -31.83
N GLY A 567 5.84 1.23 -31.27
CA GLY A 567 4.74 1.98 -31.87
C GLY A 567 5.11 2.73 -33.16
N ASP A 568 4.12 2.95 -34.05
CA ASP A 568 4.30 3.72 -35.30
C ASP A 568 3.81 5.20 -35.21
N GLY A 569 3.08 5.50 -34.13
CA GLY A 569 2.66 6.84 -33.73
C GLY A 569 3.70 7.60 -32.90
N VAL A 570 3.54 8.93 -32.80
CA VAL A 570 4.32 9.77 -31.88
C VAL A 570 3.44 10.09 -30.67
N VAL A 571 3.70 9.40 -29.56
CA VAL A 571 3.15 9.66 -28.23
C VAL A 571 4.33 9.70 -27.26
N GLU A 572 4.38 10.70 -26.37
CA GLU A 572 5.47 10.91 -25.42
C GLU A 572 5.02 10.48 -24.01
N SER A 573 5.11 9.18 -23.69
CA SER A 573 5.02 8.66 -22.31
C SER A 573 5.42 7.18 -22.23
N ASP A 574 6.71 6.89 -22.00
CA ASP A 574 7.16 5.54 -21.66
C ASP A 574 6.66 5.15 -20.26
N LEU A 575 5.96 4.02 -20.14
CA LEU A 575 5.42 3.53 -18.88
C LEU A 575 6.39 2.54 -18.22
N THR A 576 7.12 2.98 -17.21
CA THR A 576 7.98 2.10 -16.41
C THR A 576 7.14 1.17 -15.52
N LEU A 577 7.03 -0.10 -15.88
CA LEU A 577 6.59 -1.16 -14.98
C LEU A 577 7.71 -1.53 -14.01
N ASP A 578 7.92 -0.67 -13.01
CA ASP A 578 8.88 -0.92 -11.94
C ASP A 578 8.38 -2.02 -10.99
N PHE A 579 9.19 -3.08 -10.82
CA PHE A 579 9.01 -4.12 -9.81
C PHE A 579 9.90 -3.89 -8.57
N GLY A 580 10.66 -2.79 -8.57
CA GLY A 580 11.36 -2.16 -7.45
C GLY A 580 10.48 -1.11 -6.74
N ALA A 581 11.06 0.05 -6.45
CA ALA A 581 10.41 1.12 -5.68
C ALA A 581 10.55 2.48 -6.36
N SER A 582 9.42 3.06 -6.77
CA SER A 582 9.34 4.37 -7.41
C SER A 582 9.62 5.53 -6.43
N PRO A 583 10.58 6.43 -6.72
CA PRO A 583 10.87 7.61 -5.90
C PRO A 583 10.01 8.84 -6.28
N SER A 584 9.69 9.69 -5.29
CA SER A 584 8.83 10.87 -5.47
C SER A 584 9.55 12.09 -6.07
N PRO A 585 8.98 12.78 -7.08
CA PRO A 585 9.63 13.90 -7.77
C PRO A 585 9.38 15.28 -7.12
N VAL A 586 10.46 16.00 -6.77
CA VAL A 586 10.42 17.34 -6.16
C VAL A 586 10.81 18.43 -7.17
N GLY A 587 9.95 19.44 -7.48
CA GLY A 587 10.47 20.58 -8.27
C GLY A 587 9.63 21.71 -8.93
N SER A 588 8.36 21.97 -8.60
CA SER A 588 7.74 23.32 -8.78
C SER A 588 7.52 23.99 -10.19
N GLY A 589 6.91 23.30 -11.17
CA GLY A 589 5.95 23.88 -12.15
C GLY A 589 6.40 24.93 -13.20
N PRO A 590 5.47 25.59 -13.95
CA PRO A 590 4.01 25.43 -13.95
C PRO A 590 3.32 25.18 -15.32
N LYS A 591 2.31 24.29 -15.29
CA LYS A 591 1.03 24.31 -16.04
C LYS A 591 0.88 23.82 -17.51
N ASP A 592 -0.28 23.17 -17.69
CA ASP A 592 -1.14 23.02 -18.89
C ASP A 592 -0.72 21.98 -19.97
N ILE A 593 -0.84 20.68 -19.64
CA ILE A 593 -1.08 19.54 -20.56
C ILE A 593 -2.33 18.76 -20.07
N TYR A 594 -3.01 18.04 -20.96
CA TYR A 594 -4.23 17.27 -20.65
C TYR A 594 -3.90 15.86 -20.16
N ASN A 595 -4.60 15.37 -19.14
CA ASN A 595 -4.59 13.95 -18.77
C ASN A 595 -5.32 13.12 -19.82
N MET A 596 -4.74 11.98 -20.21
CA MET A 596 -5.44 10.86 -20.84
C MET A 596 -5.30 9.66 -19.89
N TYR A 597 -6.40 8.93 -19.66
CA TYR A 597 -6.42 7.81 -18.71
C TYR A 597 -6.23 6.48 -19.45
N THR A 598 -5.10 5.81 -19.21
CA THR A 598 -4.87 4.41 -19.61
C THR A 598 -5.00 3.48 -18.39
N PRO A 599 -5.81 2.40 -18.47
CA PRO A 599 -6.06 1.52 -17.32
C PRO A 599 -4.96 0.45 -17.16
N VAL A 600 -3.89 0.77 -16.45
CA VAL A 600 -2.82 -0.18 -16.09
C VAL A 600 -3.31 -1.12 -14.98
N ALA A 601 -4.03 -2.19 -15.34
CA ALA A 601 -4.84 -2.96 -14.40
C ALA A 601 -4.83 -4.50 -14.57
N ILE A 602 -3.77 -5.11 -15.17
CA ILE A 602 -3.63 -6.58 -15.27
C ILE A 602 -2.19 -7.04 -14.94
N SER A 603 -1.67 -6.66 -13.77
CA SER A 603 -0.30 -7.03 -13.33
C SER A 603 -0.21 -8.31 -12.47
N TYR A 604 -1.35 -8.85 -12.00
CA TYR A 604 -1.37 -10.01 -11.09
C TYR A 604 -2.50 -11.01 -11.43
N PRO A 605 -2.21 -12.14 -12.09
CA PRO A 605 -3.18 -13.23 -12.23
C PRO A 605 -3.24 -14.12 -10.96
N PHE A 606 -4.45 -14.61 -10.65
CA PHE A 606 -4.79 -15.51 -9.51
C PHE A 606 -4.63 -14.88 -8.12
N ILE A 607 -5.68 -14.29 -7.52
CA ILE A 607 -6.89 -14.95 -6.99
C ILE A 607 -8.10 -14.03 -7.22
N GLY A 608 -9.34 -14.53 -7.02
CA GLY A 608 -10.55 -13.71 -7.19
C GLY A 608 -10.61 -12.55 -6.19
N ALA A 609 -10.41 -11.33 -6.69
CA ALA A 609 -10.58 -10.09 -5.96
C ALA A 609 -12.05 -9.64 -5.93
N PHE A 610 -12.41 -8.87 -4.91
CA PHE A 610 -13.71 -8.20 -4.79
C PHE A 610 -13.61 -6.77 -5.34
N HIS A 611 -14.75 -6.17 -5.68
CA HIS A 611 -14.83 -4.76 -6.03
C HIS A 611 -15.34 -3.98 -4.82
N GLU A 612 -14.57 -2.99 -4.41
CA GLU A 612 -14.91 -1.98 -3.40
C GLU A 612 -14.91 -0.62 -4.10
N THR A 613 -15.89 0.23 -3.78
CA THR A 613 -15.99 1.60 -4.28
C THR A 613 -16.10 2.55 -3.10
N ASP A 614 -14.96 3.01 -2.60
CA ASP A 614 -14.90 4.13 -1.64
C ASP A 614 -15.22 5.45 -2.34
N ILE A 615 -15.91 6.35 -1.64
CA ILE A 615 -16.37 7.64 -2.17
C ILE A 615 -15.66 8.79 -1.43
N ASP A 616 -14.39 9.04 -1.79
CA ASP A 616 -13.69 10.28 -1.43
C ASP A 616 -13.61 11.23 -2.64
N TYR A 617 -13.86 12.52 -2.39
CA TYR A 617 -14.33 13.48 -3.38
C TYR A 617 -13.24 14.24 -4.17
N GLU A 618 -11.96 14.15 -3.81
CA GLU A 618 -10.86 14.81 -4.57
C GLU A 618 -9.72 13.91 -5.09
N THR A 619 -9.57 12.64 -4.69
CA THR A 619 -8.50 11.75 -5.23
C THR A 619 -8.89 10.28 -5.33
N HIS A 620 -8.79 9.67 -6.52
CA HIS A 620 -8.99 8.23 -6.71
C HIS A 620 -7.68 7.46 -6.50
N TYR A 621 -7.67 6.52 -5.54
CA TYR A 621 -6.65 5.47 -5.42
C TYR A 621 -7.34 4.10 -5.34
N VAL A 622 -6.68 3.05 -5.83
CA VAL A 622 -7.20 1.68 -5.85
C VAL A 622 -6.45 0.84 -4.82
N SER A 623 -7.18 0.23 -3.89
CA SER A 623 -6.66 -0.81 -2.99
C SER A 623 -7.43 -2.12 -3.18
N PHE A 624 -6.87 -3.24 -2.69
CA PHE A 624 -7.45 -4.58 -2.87
C PHE A 624 -7.32 -5.40 -1.58
N GLU A 625 -8.41 -5.60 -0.85
CA GLU A 625 -8.51 -6.58 0.25
C GLU A 625 -9.21 -7.88 -0.20
N MET A 626 -9.08 -8.95 0.59
CA MET A 626 -9.57 -10.29 0.21
C MET A 626 -10.16 -11.05 1.41
N LEU A 627 -11.49 -11.05 1.52
CA LEU A 627 -12.25 -11.66 2.60
C LEU A 627 -12.05 -13.18 2.71
N VAL A 628 -11.37 -13.61 3.78
CA VAL A 628 -11.36 -15.00 4.26
C VAL A 628 -12.28 -15.09 5.49
N PRO A 629 -13.22 -16.05 5.57
CA PRO A 629 -14.29 -16.01 6.59
C PRO A 629 -13.82 -16.39 8.00
N LYS A 630 -13.11 -15.47 8.67
CA LYS A 630 -12.95 -15.43 10.13
C LYS A 630 -12.41 -14.09 10.63
N LEU A 631 -13.31 -13.30 11.25
CA LEU A 631 -13.15 -11.87 11.58
C LEU A 631 -13.17 -11.00 10.31
N MET A 632 -13.84 -9.86 10.38
CA MET A 632 -13.72 -8.77 9.40
C MET A 632 -12.33 -8.14 9.51
N SER A 633 -11.88 -7.47 8.44
CA SER A 633 -10.71 -6.59 8.52
C SER A 633 -11.07 -5.26 9.20
N TYR A 634 -10.15 -4.30 9.18
CA TYR A 634 -10.11 -3.18 10.14
C TYR A 634 -10.37 -1.81 9.48
N GLN A 635 -10.71 -1.77 8.18
CA GLN A 635 -10.81 -0.53 7.39
C GLN A 635 -12.19 0.12 7.43
N ASP A 636 -13.29 -0.65 7.47
CA ASP A 636 -14.71 -0.23 7.50
C ASP A 636 -15.14 0.60 8.74
N LEU A 637 -14.20 1.23 9.45
CA LEU A 637 -14.35 1.78 10.81
C LEU A 637 -13.75 3.18 11.00
N PHE A 638 -13.13 3.76 9.97
CA PHE A 638 -12.35 5.01 10.11
C PHE A 638 -12.46 5.95 8.91
N GLU A 639 -13.60 6.63 8.82
CA GLU A 639 -13.64 7.99 8.26
C GLU A 639 -14.21 8.92 9.33
N PHE A 640 -13.47 9.98 9.65
CA PHE A 640 -13.83 11.01 10.62
C PHE A 640 -13.27 12.34 10.15
N ASP A 641 -14.14 13.27 9.77
CA ASP A 641 -13.77 14.68 9.72
C ASP A 641 -13.76 15.26 11.15
N GLU A 642 -12.99 16.33 11.35
CA GLU A 642 -12.74 17.03 12.61
C GLU A 642 -11.97 16.29 13.74
N GLN A 643 -11.59 17.03 14.78
CA GLN A 643 -10.38 16.79 15.59
C GLN A 643 -10.63 16.12 16.96
N VAL A 644 -11.08 14.86 16.98
CA VAL A 644 -11.24 14.09 18.24
C VAL A 644 -10.49 12.75 18.20
N PRO A 645 -9.56 12.46 19.15
CA PRO A 645 -8.85 11.18 19.19
C PRO A 645 -9.73 10.05 19.76
N ILE A 646 -10.61 9.49 18.93
CA ILE A 646 -11.51 8.38 19.30
C ILE A 646 -10.73 7.06 19.36
N ILE A 647 -10.45 6.58 20.58
CA ILE A 647 -9.73 5.31 20.80
C ILE A 647 -10.73 4.14 20.81
N ILE A 648 -10.91 3.49 19.65
CA ILE A 648 -11.73 2.29 19.51
C ILE A 648 -10.94 1.06 20.01
N VAL A 649 -11.46 0.40 21.05
CA VAL A 649 -10.90 -0.82 21.65
C VAL A 649 -11.80 -2.01 21.35
N ASP A 650 -11.30 -3.02 20.63
CA ASP A 650 -12.03 -4.27 20.41
C ASP A 650 -11.15 -5.51 20.67
N GLY A 651 -11.30 -6.06 21.88
CA GLY A 651 -10.95 -7.42 22.33
C GLY A 651 -9.50 -7.90 22.27
N SER A 652 -8.65 -7.26 21.47
CA SER A 652 -7.35 -7.76 21.02
C SER A 652 -6.42 -6.67 20.45
N PHE A 653 -6.97 -5.58 19.92
CA PHE A 653 -6.19 -4.50 19.31
C PHE A 653 -6.65 -3.10 19.75
N VAL A 654 -5.77 -2.13 19.54
CA VAL A 654 -5.95 -0.70 19.78
C VAL A 654 -5.32 0.00 18.58
N ASN A 655 -6.08 0.83 17.86
CA ASN A 655 -5.55 1.67 16.80
C ASN A 655 -5.79 3.15 17.15
N ILE A 656 -4.85 4.03 16.83
CA ILE A 656 -4.90 5.46 17.20
C ILE A 656 -4.22 6.29 16.11
N GLY A 657 -5.01 6.88 15.21
CA GLY A 657 -4.54 7.99 14.37
C GLY A 657 -4.50 9.29 15.16
N VAL A 658 -3.45 10.11 14.96
CA VAL A 658 -3.38 11.49 15.45
C VAL A 658 -2.75 12.34 14.36
N PHE A 659 -3.58 13.11 13.64
CA PHE A 659 -3.11 14.00 12.58
C PHE A 659 -2.54 15.30 13.17
N SER A 660 -1.21 15.43 13.17
CA SER A 660 -0.51 16.66 13.53
C SER A 660 -0.39 17.58 12.31
N LEU A 661 -1.14 18.69 12.27
CA LEU A 661 -1.05 19.69 11.20
C LEU A 661 -0.20 20.91 11.60
N PRO A 662 0.74 21.36 10.74
CA PRO A 662 1.66 22.44 11.06
C PRO A 662 1.05 23.85 10.91
N SER A 663 0.57 24.41 12.03
CA SER A 663 0.22 25.83 12.24
C SER A 663 -0.87 26.49 11.36
N PRO A 664 -1.80 27.26 11.96
CA PRO A 664 -3.08 27.58 11.32
C PRO A 664 -3.01 28.59 10.17
N TRP A 665 -3.57 28.19 9.01
CA TRP A 665 -4.03 29.12 7.99
C TRP A 665 -5.46 29.56 8.30
N ILE A 666 -5.66 30.85 8.57
CA ILE A 666 -7.00 31.39 8.88
C ILE A 666 -7.83 31.49 7.60
N TYR A 667 -8.68 30.50 7.35
CA TYR A 667 -9.76 30.62 6.37
C TYR A 667 -10.83 31.59 6.90
N ASN A 668 -11.33 32.47 6.05
CA ASN A 668 -12.30 33.51 6.43
C ASN A 668 -13.41 33.58 5.37
N SER A 669 -14.52 32.92 5.67
CA SER A 669 -15.62 32.60 4.74
C SER A 669 -16.65 33.74 4.54
N ASP A 670 -16.26 34.99 4.76
CA ASP A 670 -17.19 36.13 4.71
C ASP A 670 -17.19 36.86 3.34
N ARG A 671 -18.16 36.52 2.46
CA ARG A 671 -18.35 37.13 1.12
C ARG A 671 -18.94 38.56 1.20
N GLY A 672 -18.28 39.45 1.93
CA GLY A 672 -18.62 40.87 2.09
C GLY A 672 -18.02 41.79 1.02
N LEU A 673 -18.86 42.60 0.38
CA LEU A 673 -18.51 43.58 -0.68
C LEU A 673 -17.24 44.40 -0.38
N TYR A 674 -16.23 44.29 -1.27
CA TYR A 674 -15.03 45.12 -1.27
C TYR A 674 -15.34 46.63 -1.35
N ASP A 675 -14.93 47.40 -0.33
CA ASP A 675 -14.64 48.84 -0.45
C ASP A 675 -13.37 49.17 0.33
N GLY A 676 -12.35 49.69 -0.37
CA GLY A 676 -10.95 49.48 0.04
C GLY A 676 -10.38 50.52 1.01
N ASN A 677 -9.95 50.07 2.20
CA ASN A 677 -8.95 50.75 3.05
C ASN A 677 -8.06 49.71 3.77
N PRO A 678 -6.74 49.93 3.89
CA PRO A 678 -5.86 49.03 4.63
C PRO A 678 -6.05 49.20 6.15
N ILE A 679 -6.26 48.09 6.86
CA ILE A 679 -6.28 48.07 8.33
C ILE A 679 -4.84 48.08 8.87
N GLN A 680 -4.63 48.83 9.95
CA GLN A 680 -3.34 48.97 10.61
C GLN A 680 -3.37 48.20 11.94
N ILE A 681 -2.60 47.11 12.04
CA ILE A 681 -2.54 46.25 13.23
C ILE A 681 -1.72 46.94 14.34
N ASP A 682 -2.23 46.89 15.58
CA ASP A 682 -1.62 47.48 16.78
C ASP A 682 -0.79 46.42 17.55
N PRO A 683 0.54 46.56 17.67
CA PRO A 683 1.42 45.55 18.26
C PRO A 683 1.51 45.68 19.79
N SER A 684 0.38 45.84 20.49
CA SER A 684 0.35 46.11 21.95
C SER A 684 -0.44 45.12 22.81
N MET A 685 -0.92 44.01 22.24
CA MET A 685 -1.37 42.85 23.04
C MET A 685 -0.16 41.99 23.42
N ASN A 686 0.04 41.77 24.72
CA ASN A 686 1.07 40.87 25.25
C ASN A 686 0.67 39.41 25.05
N ARG A 687 1.68 38.53 25.06
CA ARG A 687 1.54 37.13 25.44
C ARG A 687 1.06 37.02 26.90
#